data_AF-A0A661B2T7-F1
#
_entry.id   AF-A0A661B2T7-F1
#
_cell.length_a   1.000
_cell.length_b   1.000
_cell.length_c   1.000
_cell.angle_alpha   90.00
_cell.angle_beta   90.00
_cell.angle_gamma   90.00
#
_symmetry.space_group_name_H-M   'P 1'
#
loop_
_entity.id
_entity.type
_entity.pdbx_description
1 polymer ?
#
loop_
_entity_poly.entity_id
_entity_poly.type
_entity_poly.pdbx_seq_one_letter_code
_entity_poly.pdbx_strand_id
1 'polypeptide(L)'
;MVLGTKNTDILGNATVIIDPGGSDFYTGEFAGGVLGKTPFSVVIDISGNDRYDSRGDIVAQGAGVFGVGILLDYQGDDVYLASHYSQGAGLFGVGLLVDYAGDDQYSGGVFVQGAGNFGIGAIIDLSGDDKYNAYAYAQAFSGPKGAGLIADYDGSDLYYCGAKYSHKPLVPLDYHSFAQGFSIGWRPDVSGGIGLLFDKKGNDTYTAGVYSQGSSYWYSMGAIIDNDGNDVHTSVYYPQGSGIHLSIGALVDRGGDDIYVSRYGPGQGSAHDYSVAFFSDYRGDDIYVIDGGNGNAITNSFALFVDRNGDDLYAKRFPRSDNFGKAKPARGTGSFGLFLDLEGPDQYSENSPARNDAYWFQGDVGVGLDIPGEPFPNPIKELAEKEAEEEEKDTIRTIEEIFNDACAWAVGSAQLKAKKAFQELLDSAEAAAKYICEHQLGTKSSLRLRTIKNFCKKKPELMRPCLFKALHDENRRRRGNAIYLFGEMHDTLAVDSLIALLGDKKTRLSAISALGKIKDTSATLPIMKWRDEKRHAGRYIVAKALAEIGDPRALPVLIDFLDDDYLVVRLAAQYGLVRMYKNSFDTLIKILPNSDLPKKLHIIRALNSICKKMRQDSSLTNYIVDTKIAAVKKALLPLLDSDDRSVRSYAIRALASIGGEATMKLMQQKYELETDPYVRSIYRRALEQIGTIEK
;
A
#
# COMPACT_ATOMS: atom_id res chain seq x y z
N MET A 1 -29.46 -11.46 32.31
CA MET A 1 -28.56 -10.29 32.33
C MET A 1 -27.45 -10.59 33.32
N VAL A 2 -26.22 -10.37 32.94
CA VAL A 2 -25.02 -10.46 33.78
C VAL A 2 -24.42 -9.05 33.86
N LEU A 3 -23.94 -8.68 35.04
CA LEU A 3 -23.21 -7.44 35.27
C LEU A 3 -21.78 -7.84 35.67
N GLY A 4 -20.78 -7.38 34.90
CA GLY A 4 -19.37 -7.50 35.24
C GLY A 4 -19.00 -6.62 36.43
N THR A 5 -17.74 -6.71 36.86
CA THR A 5 -17.18 -5.90 37.93
C THR A 5 -16.16 -4.91 37.38
N LYS A 6 -15.29 -4.35 38.22
CA LYS A 6 -14.12 -3.56 37.77
C LYS A 6 -12.82 -4.35 37.89
N ASN A 7 -12.94 -5.65 38.12
CA ASN A 7 -11.84 -6.59 38.30
C ASN A 7 -11.95 -7.63 37.21
N THR A 8 -10.86 -8.37 36.99
CA THR A 8 -10.88 -9.53 36.09
C THR A 8 -11.92 -10.58 36.50
N ASP A 9 -12.90 -10.74 35.64
CA ASP A 9 -14.00 -11.67 35.61
C ASP A 9 -13.82 -12.70 34.49
N ILE A 10 -14.58 -13.79 34.61
CA ILE A 10 -14.75 -14.77 33.53
C ILE A 10 -16.24 -14.75 33.17
N LEU A 11 -16.55 -14.21 32.00
CA LEU A 11 -17.90 -13.96 31.56
C LEU A 11 -18.30 -14.98 30.49
N GLY A 12 -19.53 -15.48 30.62
CA GLY A 12 -20.07 -16.57 29.81
C GLY A 12 -21.37 -16.21 29.10
N ASN A 13 -22.09 -17.22 28.64
CA ASN A 13 -23.33 -17.04 27.87
C ASN A 13 -24.40 -16.27 28.67
N ALA A 14 -24.84 -15.13 28.14
CA ALA A 14 -25.99 -14.41 28.63
C ALA A 14 -26.72 -13.66 27.50
N THR A 15 -28.00 -13.34 27.74
CA THR A 15 -28.79 -12.48 26.84
C THR A 15 -28.26 -11.03 26.82
N VAL A 16 -27.79 -10.54 27.96
CA VAL A 16 -27.21 -9.20 28.09
C VAL A 16 -26.07 -9.30 29.09
N ILE A 17 -24.89 -8.82 28.70
CA ILE A 17 -23.74 -8.59 29.57
C ILE A 17 -23.44 -7.08 29.52
N ILE A 18 -23.26 -6.48 30.69
CA ILE A 18 -22.74 -5.12 30.80
C ILE A 18 -21.51 -5.22 31.70
N ASP A 19 -20.35 -4.98 31.13
CA ASP A 19 -19.07 -4.98 31.83
C ASP A 19 -18.59 -3.54 32.04
N PRO A 20 -18.57 -3.03 33.29
CA PRO A 20 -18.08 -1.69 33.56
C PRO A 20 -16.55 -1.61 33.57
N GLY A 21 -15.84 -2.73 33.43
CA GLY A 21 -14.46 -2.79 32.97
C GLY A 21 -13.56 -3.78 33.71
N GLY A 22 -12.32 -3.93 33.26
CA GLY A 22 -11.41 -4.90 33.84
C GLY A 22 -10.39 -5.37 32.82
N SER A 23 -10.05 -6.65 32.84
CA SER A 23 -9.22 -7.28 31.81
C SER A 23 -9.65 -8.73 31.85
N ASP A 24 -10.77 -8.96 31.19
CA ASP A 24 -11.75 -9.99 31.41
C ASP A 24 -11.62 -11.09 30.36
N PHE A 25 -12.14 -12.26 30.72
CA PHE A 25 -12.13 -13.42 29.84
C PHE A 25 -13.56 -13.79 29.46
N TYR A 26 -13.94 -13.49 28.22
CA TYR A 26 -15.23 -13.88 27.68
C TYR A 26 -15.12 -15.24 26.99
N THR A 27 -16.00 -16.16 27.35
CA THR A 27 -16.01 -17.54 26.84
C THR A 27 -17.41 -17.98 26.43
N GLY A 28 -17.51 -18.82 25.40
CA GLY A 28 -18.80 -19.34 24.91
C GLY A 28 -19.41 -18.56 23.74
N GLU A 29 -20.74 -18.58 23.67
CA GLU A 29 -21.62 -17.97 22.67
C GLU A 29 -22.10 -16.56 23.09
N PHE A 30 -21.32 -15.83 23.88
CA PHE A 30 -21.66 -14.45 24.29
C PHE A 30 -21.77 -13.53 23.07
N ALA A 31 -22.68 -12.55 23.14
CA ALA A 31 -23.07 -11.72 21.99
C ALA A 31 -23.45 -12.55 20.74
N GLY A 32 -23.81 -13.83 20.90
CA GLY A 32 -24.24 -14.74 19.84
C GLY A 32 -25.75 -14.89 19.82
N GLY A 33 -26.41 -14.25 18.86
CA GLY A 33 -27.86 -14.35 18.65
C GLY A 33 -28.23 -15.57 17.81
N VAL A 34 -28.77 -16.63 18.42
CA VAL A 34 -29.16 -17.87 17.72
C VAL A 34 -30.63 -18.24 18.00
N LEU A 35 -31.44 -18.32 16.94
CA LEU A 35 -32.84 -18.76 17.07
C LEU A 35 -32.92 -20.18 17.66
N GLY A 36 -33.80 -20.37 18.65
CA GLY A 36 -33.95 -21.65 19.37
C GLY A 36 -32.96 -21.87 20.52
N LYS A 37 -31.94 -20.99 20.67
CA LYS A 37 -31.12 -20.87 21.88
C LYS A 37 -31.38 -19.51 22.53
N THR A 38 -30.51 -18.54 22.26
CA THR A 38 -30.60 -17.15 22.72
C THR A 38 -30.77 -16.27 21.48
N PRO A 39 -32.01 -16.00 21.02
CA PRO A 39 -32.24 -15.32 19.74
C PRO A 39 -31.77 -13.86 19.71
N PHE A 40 -31.52 -13.27 20.89
CA PHE A 40 -30.98 -11.94 21.06
C PHE A 40 -29.91 -11.97 22.15
N SER A 41 -28.67 -11.56 21.83
CA SER A 41 -27.58 -11.45 22.80
C SER A 41 -26.78 -10.16 22.59
N VAL A 42 -26.53 -9.43 23.67
CA VAL A 42 -25.79 -8.17 23.67
C VAL A 42 -24.68 -8.21 24.72
N VAL A 43 -23.50 -7.75 24.34
CA VAL A 43 -22.40 -7.43 25.25
C VAL A 43 -22.07 -5.95 25.10
N ILE A 44 -21.92 -5.27 26.23
CA ILE A 44 -21.42 -3.90 26.31
C ILE A 44 -20.22 -3.94 27.25
N ASP A 45 -19.03 -3.77 26.72
CA ASP A 45 -17.79 -3.59 27.47
C ASP A 45 -17.38 -2.12 27.44
N ILE A 46 -17.08 -1.57 28.61
CA ILE A 46 -16.82 -0.14 28.78
C ILE A 46 -15.32 0.16 28.76
N SER A 47 -14.48 -0.70 29.31
CA SER A 47 -13.04 -0.47 29.38
C SER A 47 -12.29 -1.69 29.85
N GLY A 48 -11.23 -2.06 29.16
CA GLY A 48 -10.36 -3.11 29.66
C GLY A 48 -9.30 -3.47 28.66
N ASN A 49 -8.62 -4.59 28.87
CA ASN A 49 -7.81 -5.20 27.83
C ASN A 49 -8.24 -6.66 27.83
N ASP A 50 -9.31 -6.93 27.11
CA ASP A 50 -10.12 -8.11 27.29
C ASP A 50 -9.79 -9.17 26.25
N ARG A 51 -10.19 -10.38 26.60
CA ARG A 51 -10.00 -11.54 25.75
C ARG A 51 -11.33 -12.18 25.45
N TYR A 52 -11.80 -11.94 24.23
CA TYR A 52 -13.00 -12.54 23.68
C TYR A 52 -12.65 -13.87 23.00
N ASP A 53 -12.78 -14.99 23.70
CA ASP A 53 -12.38 -16.30 23.20
C ASP A 53 -13.58 -17.24 23.00
N SER A 54 -14.05 -17.30 21.75
CA SER A 54 -15.11 -18.21 21.30
C SER A 54 -14.60 -19.40 20.50
N ARG A 55 -13.29 -19.72 20.62
CA ARG A 55 -12.72 -20.89 19.93
C ARG A 55 -13.26 -22.17 20.57
N GLY A 56 -13.91 -23.00 19.76
CA GLY A 56 -14.67 -24.16 20.21
C GLY A 56 -16.18 -23.99 20.10
N ASP A 57 -16.66 -22.74 20.01
CA ASP A 57 -18.05 -22.39 19.75
C ASP A 57 -18.24 -21.91 18.31
N ILE A 58 -19.50 -21.86 17.87
CA ILE A 58 -19.85 -21.57 16.47
C ILE A 58 -20.41 -20.16 16.29
N VAL A 59 -21.06 -19.54 17.29
CA VAL A 59 -21.68 -18.21 17.12
C VAL A 59 -21.44 -17.35 18.35
N ALA A 60 -20.65 -16.28 18.20
CA ALA A 60 -20.31 -15.36 19.29
C ALA A 60 -19.83 -14.00 18.75
N GLN A 61 -19.43 -13.08 19.65
CA GLN A 61 -18.76 -11.82 19.31
C GLN A 61 -19.58 -10.99 18.32
N GLY A 62 -20.82 -10.72 18.69
CA GLY A 62 -21.72 -9.88 17.91
C GLY A 62 -22.29 -10.59 16.68
N ALA A 63 -22.33 -11.92 16.62
CA ALA A 63 -22.90 -12.63 15.48
C ALA A 63 -24.37 -13.01 15.65
N GLY A 64 -25.14 -12.93 14.57
CA GLY A 64 -26.56 -13.29 14.51
C GLY A 64 -26.83 -14.40 13.48
N VAL A 65 -27.25 -15.57 13.96
CA VAL A 65 -27.70 -16.71 13.14
C VAL A 65 -29.20 -16.94 13.36
N PHE A 66 -30.02 -16.47 12.42
CA PHE A 66 -31.49 -16.32 12.58
C PHE A 66 -31.91 -15.47 13.79
N GLY A 67 -30.96 -14.73 14.37
CA GLY A 67 -31.14 -13.90 15.55
C GLY A 67 -30.33 -12.61 15.46
N VAL A 68 -30.14 -11.95 16.59
CA VAL A 68 -29.41 -10.69 16.70
C VAL A 68 -28.31 -10.81 17.74
N GLY A 69 -27.07 -10.64 17.31
CA GLY A 69 -25.89 -10.55 18.18
C GLY A 69 -25.29 -9.15 18.09
N ILE A 70 -24.98 -8.56 19.25
CA ILE A 70 -24.34 -7.24 19.31
C ILE A 70 -23.20 -7.30 20.33
N LEU A 71 -22.01 -6.86 19.94
CA LEU A 71 -20.89 -6.60 20.84
C LEU A 71 -20.50 -5.14 20.67
N LEU A 72 -20.49 -4.38 21.76
CA LEU A 72 -20.00 -3.01 21.81
C LEU A 72 -18.81 -3.00 22.76
N ASP A 73 -17.64 -2.66 22.24
CA ASP A 73 -16.40 -2.49 23.00
C ASP A 73 -15.97 -1.02 22.92
N TYR A 74 -15.80 -0.38 24.07
CA TYR A 74 -15.61 1.07 24.13
C TYR A 74 -14.14 1.50 24.18
N GLN A 75 -13.28 0.73 24.85
CA GLN A 75 -11.89 1.08 25.12
C GLN A 75 -11.08 -0.16 25.46
N GLY A 76 -9.92 -0.32 24.82
CA GLY A 76 -8.94 -1.29 25.28
C GLY A 76 -7.79 -1.55 24.33
N ASP A 77 -7.05 -2.64 24.54
CA ASP A 77 -6.25 -3.25 23.46
C ASP A 77 -6.61 -4.74 23.51
N ASP A 78 -7.52 -5.15 22.65
CA ASP A 78 -8.36 -6.32 22.83
C ASP A 78 -8.00 -7.47 21.89
N VAL A 79 -8.36 -8.68 22.32
CA VAL A 79 -8.06 -9.91 21.56
C VAL A 79 -9.32 -10.72 21.31
N TYR A 80 -9.77 -10.67 20.05
CA TYR A 80 -10.94 -11.37 19.54
C TYR A 80 -10.55 -12.66 18.83
N LEU A 81 -10.83 -13.80 19.45
CA LEU A 81 -10.52 -15.12 18.94
C LEU A 81 -11.79 -15.91 18.66
N ALA A 82 -12.03 -16.26 17.40
CA ALA A 82 -13.22 -16.98 16.99
C ALA A 82 -12.93 -18.17 16.08
N SER A 83 -13.80 -19.19 16.12
CA SER A 83 -13.76 -20.28 15.16
C SER A 83 -14.35 -19.83 13.82
N HIS A 84 -15.67 -19.75 13.71
CA HIS A 84 -16.44 -19.46 12.49
C HIS A 84 -17.69 -18.66 12.89
N TYR A 85 -18.43 -18.07 11.94
CA TYR A 85 -19.75 -17.45 12.18
C TYR A 85 -19.84 -16.50 13.39
N SER A 86 -18.78 -15.69 13.59
CA SER A 86 -18.59 -14.78 14.73
C SER A 86 -18.08 -13.42 14.24
N GLN A 87 -17.81 -12.47 15.14
CA GLN A 87 -17.19 -11.17 14.82
C GLN A 87 -18.08 -10.37 13.88
N GLY A 88 -19.27 -10.02 14.35
CA GLY A 88 -20.24 -9.25 13.58
C GLY A 88 -20.86 -10.01 12.41
N ALA A 89 -20.82 -11.35 12.36
CA ALA A 89 -21.36 -12.11 11.25
C ALA A 89 -22.91 -12.23 11.30
N GLY A 90 -23.58 -12.07 10.16
CA GLY A 90 -25.04 -12.17 10.03
C GLY A 90 -25.47 -13.25 9.03
N LEU A 91 -26.04 -14.35 9.52
CA LEU A 91 -26.61 -15.44 8.71
C LEU A 91 -28.11 -15.55 8.98
N PHE A 92 -28.96 -15.13 8.03
CA PHE A 92 -30.41 -14.95 8.24
C PHE A 92 -30.77 -14.07 9.44
N GLY A 93 -29.82 -13.28 9.93
CA GLY A 93 -29.92 -12.50 11.15
C GLY A 93 -29.09 -11.23 11.06
N VAL A 94 -28.87 -10.60 12.20
CA VAL A 94 -28.08 -9.36 12.32
C VAL A 94 -26.91 -9.62 13.26
N GLY A 95 -25.70 -9.47 12.76
CA GLY A 95 -24.48 -9.42 13.55
C GLY A 95 -23.89 -8.02 13.50
N LEU A 96 -23.53 -7.49 14.66
CA LEU A 96 -22.86 -6.21 14.82
C LEU A 96 -21.76 -6.32 15.88
N LEU A 97 -20.55 -5.96 15.50
CA LEU A 97 -19.46 -5.65 16.42
C LEU A 97 -19.08 -4.19 16.22
N VAL A 98 -19.00 -3.42 17.30
CA VAL A 98 -18.50 -2.05 17.27
C VAL A 98 -17.34 -1.97 18.23
N ASP A 99 -16.17 -1.63 17.72
CA ASP A 99 -15.06 -1.14 18.53
C ASP A 99 -14.98 0.39 18.40
N TYR A 100 -14.82 1.06 19.53
CA TYR A 100 -14.71 2.51 19.59
C TYR A 100 -13.26 2.99 19.70
N ALA A 101 -12.35 2.19 20.28
CA ALA A 101 -10.96 2.58 20.49
C ALA A 101 -10.10 1.42 20.98
N GLY A 102 -8.97 1.16 20.32
CA GLY A 102 -7.94 0.27 20.84
C GLY A 102 -6.84 -0.04 19.84
N ASP A 103 -5.87 -0.88 20.19
CA ASP A 103 -5.03 -1.54 19.18
C ASP A 103 -5.36 -3.04 19.19
N ASP A 104 -6.35 -3.48 18.43
CA ASP A 104 -6.99 -4.77 18.62
C ASP A 104 -6.54 -5.84 17.63
N GLN A 105 -6.89 -7.08 17.98
CA GLN A 105 -6.56 -8.27 17.21
C GLN A 105 -7.78 -9.15 16.99
N TYR A 106 -8.29 -9.11 15.76
CA TYR A 106 -9.35 -9.97 15.28
C TYR A 106 -8.78 -11.19 14.57
N SER A 107 -9.02 -12.38 15.12
CA SER A 107 -8.64 -13.65 14.51
C SER A 107 -9.85 -14.57 14.40
N GLY A 108 -10.21 -14.93 13.17
CA GLY A 108 -11.33 -15.81 12.89
C GLY A 108 -11.05 -16.82 11.79
N GLY A 109 -11.93 -17.80 11.64
CA GLY A 109 -11.84 -18.81 10.60
C GLY A 109 -12.59 -18.41 9.34
N VAL A 110 -13.83 -18.89 9.19
CA VAL A 110 -14.66 -18.60 8.01
C VAL A 110 -15.97 -17.95 8.42
N PHE A 111 -16.49 -17.09 7.54
CA PHE A 111 -17.73 -16.37 7.78
C PHE A 111 -17.65 -15.52 9.06
N VAL A 112 -16.66 -14.64 9.09
CA VAL A 112 -16.32 -13.78 10.24
C VAL A 112 -16.07 -12.35 9.77
N GLN A 113 -15.96 -11.41 10.69
CA GLN A 113 -15.53 -10.03 10.40
C GLN A 113 -16.48 -9.33 9.44
N GLY A 114 -17.71 -9.13 9.91
CA GLY A 114 -18.75 -8.43 9.15
C GLY A 114 -19.28 -9.22 7.96
N ALA A 115 -19.25 -10.55 8.01
CA ALA A 115 -19.75 -11.40 6.92
C ALA A 115 -21.29 -11.50 6.95
N GLY A 116 -21.96 -11.26 5.81
CA GLY A 116 -23.43 -11.29 5.69
C GLY A 116 -23.96 -12.31 4.68
N ASN A 117 -25.03 -13.04 4.99
CA ASN A 117 -25.70 -13.97 4.07
C ASN A 117 -27.17 -14.14 4.49
N PHE A 118 -28.11 -13.77 3.62
CA PHE A 118 -29.53 -13.56 3.95
C PHE A 118 -29.75 -12.66 5.18
N GLY A 119 -28.75 -11.89 5.57
CA GLY A 119 -28.65 -11.16 6.81
C GLY A 119 -27.58 -10.08 6.72
N ILE A 120 -27.44 -9.32 7.79
CA ILE A 120 -26.54 -8.18 7.88
C ILE A 120 -25.42 -8.56 8.85
N GLY A 121 -24.18 -8.53 8.37
CA GLY A 121 -23.00 -8.60 9.23
C GLY A 121 -22.21 -7.30 9.12
N ALA A 122 -21.79 -6.75 10.26
CA ALA A 122 -21.03 -5.50 10.31
C ALA A 122 -19.97 -5.53 11.41
N ILE A 123 -18.79 -4.98 11.08
CA ILE A 123 -17.85 -4.40 12.04
C ILE A 123 -17.83 -2.88 11.80
N ILE A 124 -17.86 -2.11 12.88
CA ILE A 124 -17.57 -0.68 12.86
C ILE A 124 -16.39 -0.47 13.81
N ASP A 125 -15.29 0.03 13.26
CA ASP A 125 -14.08 0.36 13.99
C ASP A 125 -13.88 1.88 13.91
N LEU A 126 -13.73 2.54 15.06
CA LEU A 126 -13.66 4.00 15.10
C LEU A 126 -12.25 4.55 15.24
N SER A 127 -11.33 3.82 15.87
CA SER A 127 -9.93 4.22 15.97
C SER A 127 -9.02 3.13 16.52
N GLY A 128 -7.86 2.95 15.90
CA GLY A 128 -6.86 2.01 16.40
C GLY A 128 -5.78 1.68 15.40
N ASP A 129 -4.75 0.92 15.79
CA ASP A 129 -3.88 0.23 14.82
C ASP A 129 -4.15 -1.29 14.88
N ASP A 130 -5.13 -1.74 14.11
CA ASP A 130 -5.82 -3.02 14.22
C ASP A 130 -5.31 -4.11 13.29
N LYS A 131 -5.61 -5.37 13.68
CA LYS A 131 -5.22 -6.55 12.90
C LYS A 131 -6.40 -7.48 12.68
N TYR A 132 -6.82 -7.57 11.43
CA TYR A 132 -7.85 -8.48 10.96
C TYR A 132 -7.23 -9.70 10.28
N ASN A 133 -7.37 -10.86 10.89
CA ASN A 133 -6.90 -12.15 10.37
C ASN A 133 -8.06 -13.12 10.18
N ALA A 134 -8.22 -13.64 8.96
CA ALA A 134 -9.22 -14.65 8.66
C ALA A 134 -8.75 -15.70 7.64
N TYR A 135 -9.45 -16.83 7.53
CA TYR A 135 -9.14 -17.87 6.55
C TYR A 135 -9.84 -17.67 5.21
N ALA A 136 -11.15 -17.43 5.21
CA ALA A 136 -11.96 -17.17 4.01
C ALA A 136 -13.36 -16.65 4.36
N TYR A 137 -14.09 -16.10 3.38
CA TYR A 137 -15.46 -15.59 3.55
C TYR A 137 -15.55 -14.57 4.68
N ALA A 138 -14.67 -13.57 4.67
CA ALA A 138 -14.49 -12.66 5.79
C ALA A 138 -14.25 -11.23 5.34
N GLN A 139 -14.15 -10.30 6.29
CA GLN A 139 -13.79 -8.90 6.03
C GLN A 139 -14.78 -8.25 5.05
N ALA A 140 -16.00 -8.02 5.53
CA ALA A 140 -17.12 -7.53 4.72
C ALA A 140 -17.54 -8.46 3.57
N PHE A 141 -17.38 -9.78 3.75
CA PHE A 141 -17.87 -10.75 2.79
C PHE A 141 -19.40 -10.74 2.72
N SER A 142 -19.96 -10.90 1.52
CA SER A 142 -21.41 -11.05 1.34
C SER A 142 -21.80 -12.24 0.47
N GLY A 143 -22.73 -13.04 0.98
CA GLY A 143 -23.39 -14.13 0.27
C GLY A 143 -24.77 -13.73 -0.26
N PRO A 144 -25.60 -14.70 -0.67
CA PRO A 144 -26.94 -14.44 -1.21
C PRO A 144 -27.79 -13.53 -0.34
N LYS A 145 -28.33 -12.45 -0.93
CA LYS A 145 -29.17 -11.46 -0.26
C LYS A 145 -28.60 -10.91 1.06
N GLY A 146 -27.28 -10.97 1.24
CA GLY A 146 -26.60 -10.50 2.43
C GLY A 146 -26.14 -9.04 2.31
N ALA A 147 -25.83 -8.44 3.45
CA ALA A 147 -25.03 -7.23 3.54
C ALA A 147 -23.84 -7.51 4.46
N GLY A 148 -22.63 -7.43 3.93
CA GLY A 148 -21.39 -7.51 4.71
C GLY A 148 -20.72 -6.15 4.74
N LEU A 149 -20.31 -5.70 5.93
CA LEU A 149 -19.72 -4.38 6.14
C LEU A 149 -18.51 -4.46 7.09
N ILE A 150 -17.45 -3.75 6.72
CA ILE A 150 -16.48 -3.19 7.65
C ILE A 150 -16.48 -1.69 7.38
N ALA A 151 -16.61 -0.89 8.44
CA ALA A 151 -16.43 0.55 8.39
C ALA A 151 -15.33 0.93 9.37
N ASP A 152 -14.14 1.19 8.84
CA ASP A 152 -12.96 1.64 9.55
C ASP A 152 -12.81 3.16 9.37
N TYR A 153 -12.52 3.87 10.45
CA TYR A 153 -12.51 5.34 10.48
C TYR A 153 -11.15 5.97 10.79
N ASP A 154 -10.21 5.25 11.39
CA ASP A 154 -8.91 5.76 11.81
C ASP A 154 -7.95 4.64 12.17
N GLY A 155 -6.84 4.54 11.44
CA GLY A 155 -5.81 3.62 11.88
C GLY A 155 -4.64 3.46 10.95
N SER A 156 -3.93 2.36 11.09
CA SER A 156 -2.95 1.89 10.11
C SER A 156 -2.95 0.37 10.22
N ASP A 157 -3.94 -0.20 9.56
CA ASP A 157 -4.52 -1.48 9.85
C ASP A 157 -4.01 -2.57 8.92
N LEU A 158 -4.07 -3.79 9.43
CA LEU A 158 -3.65 -4.97 8.70
C LEU A 158 -4.83 -5.89 8.42
N TYR A 159 -5.25 -5.93 7.17
CA TYR A 159 -6.24 -6.86 6.67
C TYR A 159 -5.57 -8.06 6.00
N TYR A 160 -5.53 -9.20 6.67
CA TYR A 160 -5.03 -10.46 6.13
C TYR A 160 -6.12 -11.53 6.03
N CYS A 161 -6.34 -12.04 4.81
CA CYS A 161 -7.26 -13.18 4.60
C CYS A 161 -6.63 -14.29 3.75
N GLY A 162 -6.39 -15.47 4.34
CA GLY A 162 -5.83 -16.62 3.65
C GLY A 162 -5.26 -17.72 4.56
N ALA A 163 -4.10 -18.27 4.21
CA ALA A 163 -3.32 -19.27 4.98
C ALA A 163 -3.88 -20.69 5.12
N LYS A 164 -5.19 -20.94 4.95
CA LYS A 164 -5.77 -22.27 5.21
C LYS A 164 -6.20 -23.05 3.97
N TYR A 165 -6.96 -22.43 3.09
CA TYR A 165 -7.61 -23.14 2.00
C TYR A 165 -6.99 -22.78 0.65
N SER A 166 -6.24 -23.74 0.07
CA SER A 166 -5.53 -23.55 -1.19
C SER A 166 -6.48 -23.42 -2.39
N HIS A 167 -6.19 -22.54 -3.34
CA HIS A 167 -6.94 -22.38 -4.59
C HIS A 167 -6.49 -23.41 -5.66
N LYS A 168 -6.71 -24.69 -5.37
CA LYS A 168 -6.44 -25.79 -6.30
C LYS A 168 -7.59 -25.97 -7.30
N PRO A 169 -7.31 -26.36 -8.55
CA PRO A 169 -5.97 -26.66 -9.12
C PRO A 169 -5.24 -25.46 -9.74
N LEU A 170 -5.88 -24.29 -9.88
CA LEU A 170 -5.41 -23.18 -10.71
C LEU A 170 -4.16 -22.47 -10.18
N VAL A 171 -4.17 -22.03 -8.92
CA VAL A 171 -3.02 -21.41 -8.24
C VAL A 171 -2.79 -22.12 -6.89
N PRO A 172 -2.19 -23.33 -6.91
CA PRO A 172 -2.19 -24.25 -5.78
C PRO A 172 -1.32 -23.79 -4.59
N LEU A 173 -0.48 -22.77 -4.79
CA LEU A 173 0.37 -22.15 -3.76
C LEU A 173 -0.26 -20.91 -3.12
N ASP A 174 -1.46 -20.53 -3.57
CA ASP A 174 -2.22 -19.39 -3.07
C ASP A 174 -3.57 -19.85 -2.50
N TYR A 175 -4.30 -18.93 -1.89
CA TYR A 175 -5.53 -19.20 -1.14
C TYR A 175 -6.77 -18.65 -1.86
N HIS A 176 -7.94 -19.26 -1.64
CA HIS A 176 -9.22 -18.65 -2.02
C HIS A 176 -9.82 -17.89 -0.83
N SER A 177 -9.80 -16.57 -0.88
CA SER A 177 -10.06 -15.74 0.29
C SER A 177 -11.52 -15.32 0.40
N PHE A 178 -12.18 -14.94 -0.68
CA PHE A 178 -13.58 -14.43 -0.63
C PHE A 178 -13.73 -13.33 0.43
N ALA A 179 -12.93 -12.27 0.33
CA ALA A 179 -12.79 -11.30 1.42
C ALA A 179 -12.54 -9.87 0.97
N GLN A 180 -12.54 -8.94 1.92
CA GLN A 180 -12.26 -7.51 1.71
C GLN A 180 -13.30 -6.90 0.75
N GLY A 181 -14.56 -6.90 1.18
CA GLY A 181 -15.69 -6.41 0.39
C GLY A 181 -16.10 -7.33 -0.76
N PHE A 182 -15.70 -8.61 -0.74
CA PHE A 182 -16.10 -9.56 -1.79
C PHE A 182 -17.56 -10.01 -1.65
N SER A 183 -18.29 -10.13 -2.76
CA SER A 183 -19.69 -10.58 -2.73
C SER A 183 -20.04 -11.64 -3.78
N ILE A 184 -20.84 -12.64 -3.40
CA ILE A 184 -21.23 -13.76 -4.28
C ILE A 184 -22.68 -14.24 -4.13
N GLY A 185 -23.33 -14.50 -5.27
CA GLY A 185 -24.60 -15.22 -5.35
C GLY A 185 -24.47 -16.72 -5.63
N TRP A 186 -25.58 -17.45 -5.53
CA TRP A 186 -25.62 -18.86 -5.90
C TRP A 186 -26.06 -19.00 -7.34
N ARG A 187 -25.14 -19.46 -8.19
CA ARG A 187 -25.43 -19.66 -9.61
C ARG A 187 -26.10 -21.02 -9.86
N PRO A 188 -27.21 -21.09 -10.63
CA PRO A 188 -27.94 -19.97 -11.25
C PRO A 188 -29.07 -19.37 -10.39
N ASP A 189 -29.30 -19.87 -9.19
CA ASP A 189 -30.58 -19.80 -8.50
C ASP A 189 -30.87 -18.52 -7.68
N VAL A 190 -29.86 -17.89 -7.06
CA VAL A 190 -30.08 -16.80 -6.10
C VAL A 190 -29.08 -15.67 -6.31
N SER A 191 -29.57 -14.43 -6.32
CA SER A 191 -28.73 -13.24 -6.35
C SER A 191 -27.84 -13.14 -5.11
N GLY A 192 -26.64 -12.61 -5.28
CA GLY A 192 -25.75 -12.28 -4.17
C GLY A 192 -26.24 -11.11 -3.34
N GLY A 193 -25.33 -10.57 -2.54
CA GLY A 193 -25.56 -9.44 -1.67
C GLY A 193 -24.66 -8.25 -1.99
N ILE A 194 -24.48 -7.38 -1.01
CA ILE A 194 -23.54 -6.27 -1.05
C ILE A 194 -22.45 -6.52 -0.01
N GLY A 195 -21.18 -6.55 -0.45
CA GLY A 195 -20.01 -6.53 0.43
C GLY A 195 -19.32 -5.18 0.30
N LEU A 196 -19.08 -4.50 1.41
CA LEU A 196 -18.45 -3.18 1.44
C LEU A 196 -17.41 -3.11 2.56
N LEU A 197 -16.15 -2.90 2.20
CA LEU A 197 -15.14 -2.44 3.14
C LEU A 197 -14.96 -0.94 2.89
N PHE A 198 -15.22 -0.14 3.91
CA PHE A 198 -15.00 1.29 3.91
C PHE A 198 -13.84 1.58 4.85
N ASP A 199 -12.82 2.24 4.33
CA ASP A 199 -11.73 2.82 5.06
C ASP A 199 -11.77 4.35 4.91
N LYS A 200 -11.59 5.06 6.02
CA LYS A 200 -11.60 6.53 6.01
C LYS A 200 -10.20 7.12 5.96
N LYS A 201 -9.20 6.44 6.52
CA LYS A 201 -7.81 6.87 6.55
C LYS A 201 -6.89 5.87 7.23
N GLY A 202 -5.66 5.87 6.75
CA GLY A 202 -4.59 5.22 7.47
C GLY A 202 -3.35 5.04 6.63
N ASN A 203 -2.54 4.05 6.96
CA ASN A 203 -1.53 3.52 6.05
C ASN A 203 -1.70 2.01 6.11
N ASP A 204 -2.67 1.54 5.36
CA ASP A 204 -3.32 0.26 5.51
C ASP A 204 -2.69 -0.78 4.61
N THR A 205 -2.75 -2.03 5.06
CA THR A 205 -2.23 -3.16 4.30
C THR A 205 -3.32 -4.19 4.08
N TYR A 206 -3.75 -4.30 2.82
CA TYR A 206 -4.73 -5.27 2.36
C TYR A 206 -4.03 -6.44 1.68
N THR A 207 -3.99 -7.59 2.34
CA THR A 207 -3.39 -8.81 1.79
C THR A 207 -4.40 -9.95 1.74
N ALA A 208 -4.75 -10.38 0.53
CA ALA A 208 -5.64 -11.53 0.31
C ALA A 208 -5.24 -12.36 -0.92
N GLY A 209 -5.80 -13.55 -1.03
CA GLY A 209 -5.56 -14.47 -2.14
C GLY A 209 -6.43 -14.18 -3.35
N VAL A 210 -7.20 -15.19 -3.78
CA VAL A 210 -8.12 -15.12 -4.92
C VAL A 210 -9.52 -14.69 -4.46
N TYR A 211 -10.22 -13.91 -5.29
CA TYR A 211 -11.56 -13.37 -5.03
C TYR A 211 -11.58 -12.44 -3.82
N SER A 212 -11.00 -11.25 -3.98
CA SER A 212 -10.90 -10.29 -2.88
C SER A 212 -10.96 -8.84 -3.35
N GLN A 213 -10.89 -7.90 -2.42
CA GLN A 213 -10.66 -6.48 -2.67
C GLN A 213 -11.70 -5.86 -3.60
N GLY A 214 -12.93 -5.74 -3.11
CA GLY A 214 -14.03 -5.09 -3.84
C GLY A 214 -14.47 -5.84 -5.10
N SER A 215 -14.19 -7.14 -5.18
CA SER A 215 -14.57 -7.97 -6.33
C SER A 215 -15.89 -8.69 -6.08
N SER A 216 -16.53 -9.19 -7.13
CA SER A 216 -17.84 -9.83 -6.97
C SER A 216 -18.15 -10.90 -8.01
N TYR A 217 -19.11 -11.78 -7.69
CA TYR A 217 -19.53 -12.88 -8.55
C TYR A 217 -21.06 -13.09 -8.49
N TRP A 218 -21.74 -13.13 -9.65
CA TRP A 218 -23.15 -13.53 -9.78
C TRP A 218 -24.18 -12.66 -9.05
N TYR A 219 -24.78 -11.71 -9.77
CA TYR A 219 -25.88 -10.84 -9.31
C TYR A 219 -25.62 -10.22 -7.94
N SER A 220 -24.41 -9.69 -7.77
CA SER A 220 -23.90 -9.19 -6.49
C SER A 220 -23.08 -7.92 -6.70
N MET A 221 -22.82 -7.20 -5.60
CA MET A 221 -21.94 -6.03 -5.58
C MET A 221 -20.87 -6.20 -4.51
N GLY A 222 -19.61 -6.03 -4.89
CA GLY A 222 -18.48 -5.96 -3.97
C GLY A 222 -17.77 -4.63 -4.13
N ALA A 223 -17.34 -4.02 -3.03
CA ALA A 223 -16.70 -2.71 -3.04
C ALA A 223 -15.64 -2.54 -1.94
N ILE A 224 -14.58 -1.82 -2.27
CA ILE A 224 -13.74 -1.08 -1.33
C ILE A 224 -13.92 0.41 -1.59
N ILE A 225 -14.06 1.19 -0.52
CA ILE A 225 -13.96 2.65 -0.57
C ILE A 225 -12.88 3.05 0.42
N ASP A 226 -11.75 3.50 -0.09
CA ASP A 226 -10.65 4.10 0.65
C ASP A 226 -10.66 5.63 0.44
N ASN A 227 -10.16 6.43 1.38
CA ASN A 227 -10.24 7.89 1.28
C ASN A 227 -8.92 8.66 1.39
N ASP A 228 -8.01 8.30 2.29
CA ASP A 228 -6.78 9.08 2.56
C ASP A 228 -5.71 8.20 3.21
N GLY A 229 -4.64 7.86 2.51
CA GLY A 229 -3.63 6.98 3.10
C GLY A 229 -2.38 6.85 2.26
N ASN A 230 -1.56 5.86 2.57
CA ASN A 230 -0.47 5.42 1.68
C ASN A 230 -0.44 3.90 1.79
N ASP A 231 -1.29 3.27 1.01
CA ASP A 231 -1.86 1.97 1.27
C ASP A 231 -1.26 0.92 0.35
N VAL A 232 -1.26 -0.31 0.83
CA VAL A 232 -0.67 -1.44 0.12
C VAL A 232 -1.70 -2.52 -0.10
N HIS A 233 -2.18 -2.61 -1.34
CA HIS A 233 -3.08 -3.68 -1.79
C HIS A 233 -2.29 -4.78 -2.49
N THR A 234 -2.19 -5.95 -1.86
CA THR A 234 -1.58 -7.15 -2.45
C THR A 234 -2.59 -8.27 -2.62
N SER A 235 -2.73 -8.77 -3.84
CA SER A 235 -3.61 -9.90 -4.14
C SER A 235 -3.10 -10.81 -5.27
N VAL A 236 -3.86 -11.87 -5.58
CA VAL A 236 -3.45 -12.95 -6.49
C VAL A 236 -4.27 -12.98 -7.77
N TYR A 237 -5.60 -13.07 -7.69
CA TYR A 237 -6.45 -13.25 -8.89
C TYR A 237 -7.89 -12.79 -8.66
N TYR A 238 -8.48 -12.13 -9.65
CA TYR A 238 -9.74 -11.39 -9.51
C TYR A 238 -9.80 -10.43 -8.31
N PRO A 239 -8.83 -9.51 -8.12
CA PRO A 239 -8.94 -8.49 -7.09
C PRO A 239 -9.24 -7.09 -7.64
N GLN A 240 -9.31 -6.15 -6.71
CA GLN A 240 -9.23 -4.70 -6.93
C GLN A 240 -10.34 -4.21 -7.86
N GLY A 241 -11.58 -4.31 -7.37
CA GLY A 241 -12.75 -3.81 -8.08
C GLY A 241 -13.20 -4.66 -9.27
N SER A 242 -12.89 -5.96 -9.28
CA SER A 242 -13.22 -6.83 -10.42
C SER A 242 -14.66 -7.35 -10.39
N GLY A 243 -15.41 -7.14 -11.47
CA GLY A 243 -16.75 -7.71 -11.65
C GLY A 243 -16.70 -9.05 -12.41
N ILE A 244 -17.41 -10.07 -11.95
CA ILE A 244 -17.39 -11.42 -12.56
C ILE A 244 -18.82 -11.97 -12.69
N HIS A 245 -19.21 -12.37 -13.90
CA HIS A 245 -20.50 -13.00 -14.20
C HIS A 245 -21.71 -12.21 -13.67
N LEU A 246 -22.19 -11.21 -14.41
CA LEU A 246 -23.42 -10.45 -14.08
C LEU A 246 -23.36 -9.79 -12.68
N SER A 247 -22.21 -9.26 -12.28
CA SER A 247 -21.98 -8.62 -10.99
C SER A 247 -21.32 -7.24 -11.12
N ILE A 248 -21.17 -6.52 -10.02
CA ILE A 248 -20.50 -5.21 -9.95
C ILE A 248 -19.32 -5.29 -8.98
N GLY A 249 -18.10 -5.06 -9.47
CA GLY A 249 -16.92 -4.88 -8.62
C GLY A 249 -16.52 -3.41 -8.58
N ALA A 250 -16.10 -2.91 -7.43
CA ALA A 250 -15.65 -1.53 -7.26
C ALA A 250 -14.44 -1.42 -6.31
N LEU A 251 -13.48 -0.59 -6.67
CA LEU A 251 -12.50 -0.02 -5.76
C LEU A 251 -12.46 1.48 -6.02
N VAL A 252 -12.67 2.27 -4.98
CA VAL A 252 -12.61 3.72 -5.04
C VAL A 252 -11.62 4.18 -4.00
N ASP A 253 -10.54 4.81 -4.44
CA ASP A 253 -9.60 5.54 -3.62
C ASP A 253 -9.82 7.04 -3.82
N ARG A 254 -9.65 7.84 -2.75
CA ARG A 254 -9.71 9.30 -2.82
C ARG A 254 -8.38 10.00 -2.51
N GLY A 255 -7.34 9.25 -2.20
CA GLY A 255 -5.96 9.65 -2.41
C GLY A 255 -4.94 9.07 -1.45
N GLY A 256 -3.69 9.18 -1.86
CA GLY A 256 -2.55 8.57 -1.22
C GLY A 256 -1.45 8.32 -2.24
N ASP A 257 -0.21 8.03 -1.81
CA ASP A 257 0.73 7.41 -2.75
C ASP A 257 0.70 5.90 -2.49
N ASP A 258 -0.11 5.19 -3.27
CA ASP A 258 -0.60 3.85 -3.02
C ASP A 258 0.04 2.80 -3.93
N ILE A 259 -0.01 1.55 -3.47
CA ILE A 259 0.61 0.42 -4.15
C ILE A 259 -0.42 -0.69 -4.37
N TYR A 260 -0.80 -0.87 -5.63
CA TYR A 260 -1.73 -1.90 -6.06
C TYR A 260 -0.99 -3.02 -6.81
N VAL A 261 -0.87 -4.20 -6.18
CA VAL A 261 -0.20 -5.36 -6.77
C VAL A 261 -1.17 -6.54 -6.86
N SER A 262 -1.40 -7.01 -8.08
CA SER A 262 -2.04 -8.31 -8.33
C SER A 262 -1.12 -9.25 -9.08
N ARG A 263 -0.99 -10.49 -8.60
CA ARG A 263 -0.14 -11.48 -9.24
C ARG A 263 -0.72 -11.99 -10.56
N TYR A 264 -2.01 -11.94 -10.83
CA TYR A 264 -2.58 -12.45 -12.07
C TYR A 264 -3.88 -11.69 -12.33
N GLY A 265 -4.28 -11.59 -13.59
CA GLY A 265 -5.54 -10.97 -14.00
C GLY A 265 -6.45 -11.95 -14.76
N PRO A 266 -7.78 -11.75 -14.72
CA PRO A 266 -8.42 -10.44 -14.57
C PRO A 266 -8.31 -9.81 -13.17
N GLY A 267 -8.03 -8.51 -13.09
CA GLY A 267 -7.92 -7.72 -11.84
C GLY A 267 -7.97 -6.21 -12.11
N GLN A 268 -7.76 -5.34 -11.11
CA GLN A 268 -7.68 -3.86 -11.24
C GLN A 268 -8.72 -3.28 -12.20
N GLY A 269 -9.97 -3.18 -11.74
CA GLY A 269 -11.07 -2.65 -12.54
C GLY A 269 -11.36 -3.49 -13.79
N SER A 270 -11.17 -4.81 -13.75
CA SER A 270 -11.51 -5.69 -14.87
C SER A 270 -12.88 -6.34 -14.72
N ALA A 271 -13.62 -6.44 -15.83
CA ALA A 271 -14.94 -7.02 -15.88
C ALA A 271 -15.00 -8.25 -16.80
N HIS A 272 -15.63 -9.32 -16.34
CA HIS A 272 -15.82 -10.58 -17.06
C HIS A 272 -17.30 -11.05 -17.09
N ASP A 273 -17.82 -11.39 -18.27
CA ASP A 273 -19.12 -12.05 -18.51
C ASP A 273 -20.32 -11.22 -18.04
N TYR A 274 -20.67 -10.17 -18.80
CA TYR A 274 -21.79 -9.25 -18.49
C TYR A 274 -21.70 -8.51 -17.15
N SER A 275 -20.53 -8.50 -16.52
CA SER A 275 -20.30 -7.75 -15.29
C SER A 275 -19.89 -6.31 -15.57
N VAL A 276 -19.80 -5.56 -14.48
CA VAL A 276 -19.34 -4.17 -14.42
C VAL A 276 -18.18 -4.09 -13.44
N ALA A 277 -17.12 -3.37 -13.81
CA ALA A 277 -16.00 -3.08 -12.92
C ALA A 277 -15.71 -1.58 -12.89
N PHE A 278 -15.48 -1.06 -11.69
CA PHE A 278 -15.09 0.32 -11.45
C PHE A 278 -13.82 0.34 -10.59
N PHE A 279 -12.79 1.00 -11.09
CA PHE A 279 -11.61 1.37 -10.33
C PHE A 279 -11.43 2.87 -10.49
N SER A 280 -11.43 3.62 -9.39
CA SER A 280 -11.21 5.06 -9.40
C SER A 280 -10.19 5.39 -8.34
N ASP A 281 -9.07 5.96 -8.75
CA ASP A 281 -8.21 6.75 -7.88
C ASP A 281 -8.54 8.23 -8.05
N TYR A 282 -8.22 9.06 -7.07
CA TYR A 282 -8.45 10.50 -7.14
C TYR A 282 -7.17 11.32 -7.07
N ARG A 283 -6.12 10.92 -6.32
CA ARG A 283 -4.89 11.72 -6.20
C ARG A 283 -3.72 10.95 -5.56
N GLY A 284 -2.52 11.19 -6.10
CA GLY A 284 -1.22 10.87 -5.50
C GLY A 284 -0.32 10.15 -6.50
N ASP A 285 0.92 9.84 -6.11
CA ASP A 285 1.88 9.22 -7.05
C ASP A 285 1.83 7.69 -6.94
N ASP A 286 1.02 7.03 -7.76
CA ASP A 286 0.57 5.66 -7.52
C ASP A 286 1.35 4.58 -8.30
N ILE A 287 1.34 3.36 -7.77
CA ILE A 287 1.96 2.19 -8.39
C ILE A 287 0.95 1.07 -8.65
N TYR A 288 0.65 0.86 -9.92
CA TYR A 288 -0.23 -0.20 -10.41
C TYR A 288 0.57 -1.35 -11.03
N VAL A 289 0.49 -2.55 -10.47
CA VAL A 289 1.19 -3.74 -10.98
C VAL A 289 0.21 -4.88 -11.24
N ILE A 290 -0.10 -5.14 -12.52
CA ILE A 290 -0.95 -6.27 -12.90
C ILE A 290 -0.72 -6.78 -14.33
N ASP A 291 -0.94 -8.08 -14.53
CA ASP A 291 -1.09 -8.71 -15.84
C ASP A 291 -2.54 -9.07 -16.07
N GLY A 292 -3.28 -8.38 -16.96
CA GLY A 292 -4.72 -8.61 -17.09
C GLY A 292 -5.59 -7.61 -16.32
N GLY A 293 -5.23 -6.31 -16.30
CA GLY A 293 -5.99 -5.30 -15.56
C GLY A 293 -5.82 -3.85 -16.06
N ASN A 294 -6.35 -2.89 -15.30
CA ASN A 294 -6.53 -1.47 -15.67
C ASN A 294 -7.63 -1.28 -16.73
N GLY A 295 -8.87 -1.56 -16.33
CA GLY A 295 -10.05 -1.19 -17.12
C GLY A 295 -10.42 -2.17 -18.24
N ASN A 296 -10.07 -3.45 -18.09
CA ASN A 296 -10.32 -4.43 -19.15
C ASN A 296 -11.73 -5.02 -19.08
N ALA A 297 -12.39 -5.10 -20.24
CA ALA A 297 -13.69 -5.72 -20.39
C ALA A 297 -13.63 -6.96 -21.28
N ILE A 298 -13.86 -8.13 -20.70
CA ILE A 298 -13.82 -9.43 -21.39
C ILE A 298 -15.21 -10.05 -21.37
N THR A 299 -15.64 -10.62 -22.50
CA THR A 299 -16.92 -11.36 -22.62
C THR A 299 -18.14 -10.52 -22.23
N ASN A 300 -18.37 -9.43 -22.95
CA ASN A 300 -19.61 -8.64 -22.94
C ASN A 300 -19.84 -7.80 -21.70
N SER A 301 -18.77 -7.29 -21.13
CA SER A 301 -18.76 -6.56 -19.87
C SER A 301 -18.43 -5.07 -20.05
N PHE A 302 -18.56 -4.30 -18.98
CA PHE A 302 -18.12 -2.91 -18.92
C PHE A 302 -17.05 -2.75 -17.84
N ALA A 303 -15.94 -2.09 -18.16
CA ALA A 303 -14.88 -1.82 -17.22
C ALA A 303 -14.44 -0.36 -17.33
N LEU A 304 -14.34 0.32 -16.19
CA LEU A 304 -13.79 1.66 -16.07
C LEU A 304 -12.65 1.63 -15.04
N PHE A 305 -11.48 2.02 -15.50
CA PHE A 305 -10.36 2.42 -14.66
C PHE A 305 -10.12 3.91 -14.89
N VAL A 306 -10.09 4.68 -13.81
CA VAL A 306 -9.76 6.10 -13.83
C VAL A 306 -8.74 6.40 -12.74
N ASP A 307 -7.58 6.90 -13.14
CA ASP A 307 -6.71 7.71 -12.30
C ASP A 307 -6.95 9.17 -12.67
N ARG A 308 -6.91 10.07 -11.68
CA ARG A 308 -7.21 11.48 -11.91
C ARG A 308 -5.99 12.38 -11.85
N ASN A 309 -5.04 12.12 -10.96
CA ASN A 309 -4.05 13.09 -10.51
C ASN A 309 -2.82 12.36 -9.94
N GLY A 310 -1.65 12.45 -10.57
CA GLY A 310 -0.46 11.77 -10.04
C GLY A 310 0.71 11.71 -11.01
N ASP A 311 1.93 11.49 -10.54
CA ASP A 311 3.02 10.99 -11.40
C ASP A 311 3.10 9.45 -11.28
N ASP A 312 2.35 8.71 -12.10
CA ASP A 312 2.07 7.29 -11.85
C ASP A 312 3.01 6.29 -12.52
N LEU A 313 2.99 5.07 -11.98
CA LEU A 313 3.63 3.89 -12.57
C LEU A 313 2.62 2.78 -12.88
N TYR A 314 2.43 2.53 -14.17
CA TYR A 314 1.62 1.44 -14.72
C TYR A 314 2.48 0.25 -15.20
N ALA A 315 2.61 -0.75 -14.35
CA ALA A 315 3.47 -1.91 -14.54
C ALA A 315 2.71 -3.21 -14.92
N LYS A 316 3.22 -3.95 -15.92
CA LYS A 316 2.85 -5.35 -16.22
C LYS A 316 4.10 -6.22 -16.25
N ARG A 317 4.01 -7.49 -15.84
CA ARG A 317 5.18 -8.40 -15.76
C ARG A 317 5.39 -9.15 -17.06
N PHE A 318 4.32 -9.45 -17.80
CA PHE A 318 4.39 -10.14 -19.09
C PHE A 318 4.02 -9.18 -20.24
N PRO A 319 4.84 -9.11 -21.31
CA PRO A 319 4.60 -8.18 -22.41
C PRO A 319 3.26 -8.37 -23.14
N ARG A 320 2.73 -9.60 -23.15
CA ARG A 320 1.49 -9.98 -23.86
C ARG A 320 0.23 -9.86 -23.01
N SER A 321 0.33 -9.35 -21.79
CA SER A 321 -0.82 -9.18 -20.91
C SER A 321 -1.80 -8.15 -21.48
N ASP A 322 -3.07 -8.44 -21.27
CA ASP A 322 -4.19 -7.59 -21.64
C ASP A 322 -4.31 -6.51 -20.56
N ASN A 323 -4.03 -5.25 -20.87
CA ASN A 323 -4.11 -4.15 -19.91
C ASN A 323 -4.60 -2.89 -20.61
N PHE A 324 -4.86 -1.82 -19.85
CA PHE A 324 -5.05 -0.45 -20.37
C PHE A 324 -6.25 -0.29 -21.29
N GLY A 325 -7.43 -0.65 -20.77
CA GLY A 325 -8.70 -0.41 -21.43
C GLY A 325 -9.02 -1.41 -22.54
N LYS A 326 -8.51 -2.65 -22.47
CA LYS A 326 -8.78 -3.64 -23.52
C LYS A 326 -10.22 -4.13 -23.48
N ALA A 327 -10.87 -4.16 -24.63
CA ALA A 327 -12.18 -4.78 -24.79
C ALA A 327 -12.11 -6.05 -25.66
N LYS A 328 -12.72 -7.15 -25.20
CA LYS A 328 -12.86 -8.40 -25.96
C LYS A 328 -14.30 -8.89 -25.94
N PRO A 329 -15.06 -8.71 -27.04
CA PRO A 329 -16.43 -9.23 -27.14
C PRO A 329 -16.45 -10.75 -27.25
N ALA A 330 -17.60 -11.35 -26.95
CA ALA A 330 -17.85 -12.78 -27.15
C ALA A 330 -19.33 -13.06 -27.42
N ARG A 331 -19.65 -14.18 -28.07
CA ARG A 331 -21.05 -14.62 -28.26
C ARG A 331 -21.97 -13.58 -28.95
N GLY A 332 -21.40 -12.70 -29.78
CA GLY A 332 -22.16 -11.72 -30.58
C GLY A 332 -22.60 -10.46 -29.83
N THR A 333 -22.11 -10.22 -28.61
CA THR A 333 -22.38 -9.02 -27.80
C THR A 333 -21.09 -8.24 -27.54
N GLY A 334 -21.22 -6.95 -27.21
CA GLY A 334 -20.08 -6.02 -27.09
C GLY A 334 -19.52 -5.96 -25.66
N SER A 335 -18.21 -5.74 -25.54
CA SER A 335 -17.52 -5.38 -24.29
C SER A 335 -17.01 -3.95 -24.41
N PHE A 336 -16.95 -3.18 -23.32
CA PHE A 336 -16.39 -1.83 -23.34
C PHE A 336 -15.42 -1.62 -22.18
N GLY A 337 -14.14 -1.41 -22.50
CA GLY A 337 -13.08 -1.19 -21.52
C GLY A 337 -12.53 0.22 -21.64
N LEU A 338 -12.43 0.91 -20.51
CA LEU A 338 -11.90 2.26 -20.41
C LEU A 338 -10.73 2.28 -19.44
N PHE A 339 -9.63 2.84 -19.91
CA PHE A 339 -8.51 3.29 -19.09
C PHE A 339 -8.40 4.80 -19.24
N LEU A 340 -8.52 5.52 -18.15
CA LEU A 340 -8.40 6.97 -18.12
C LEU A 340 -7.33 7.31 -17.08
N ASP A 341 -6.37 8.10 -17.51
CA ASP A 341 -5.38 8.74 -16.67
C ASP A 341 -5.45 10.23 -17.03
N LEU A 342 -5.73 11.09 -16.04
CA LEU A 342 -6.24 12.44 -16.30
C LEU A 342 -5.26 13.57 -15.99
N GLU A 343 -4.12 13.28 -15.39
CA GLU A 343 -3.09 14.28 -15.10
C GLU A 343 -1.81 13.60 -14.59
N GLY A 344 -0.68 13.87 -15.23
CA GLY A 344 0.59 13.31 -14.78
C GLY A 344 1.64 13.22 -15.88
N PRO A 345 2.94 13.22 -15.54
CA PRO A 345 3.95 12.50 -16.30
C PRO A 345 4.11 11.06 -15.82
N ASP A 346 3.52 10.13 -16.56
CA ASP A 346 3.34 8.74 -16.18
C ASP A 346 4.31 7.77 -16.86
N GLN A 347 4.47 6.63 -16.22
CA GLN A 347 5.34 5.56 -16.67
C GLN A 347 4.57 4.29 -16.98
N TYR A 348 4.51 3.94 -18.27
CA TYR A 348 3.90 2.71 -18.73
C TYR A 348 4.94 1.62 -19.00
N SER A 349 4.54 0.38 -18.74
CA SER A 349 5.32 -0.78 -19.17
C SER A 349 5.52 -0.82 -20.67
N GLU A 350 6.76 -1.07 -21.06
CA GLU A 350 7.12 -1.21 -22.46
C GLU A 350 6.34 -2.33 -23.16
N ASN A 351 6.17 -2.20 -24.48
CA ASN A 351 5.35 -3.10 -25.29
C ASN A 351 3.85 -3.03 -24.93
N SER A 352 3.39 -1.85 -24.51
CA SER A 352 2.00 -1.48 -24.31
C SER A 352 1.56 -0.49 -25.39
N PRO A 353 0.27 -0.42 -25.77
CA PRO A 353 -0.27 0.74 -26.49
C PRO A 353 -0.37 2.00 -25.61
N ALA A 354 -0.37 1.85 -24.29
CA ALA A 354 -0.39 2.95 -23.33
C ALA A 354 0.92 3.74 -23.35
N ARG A 355 0.79 5.06 -23.29
CA ARG A 355 1.89 6.03 -23.38
C ARG A 355 1.40 7.40 -22.86
N ASN A 356 2.32 8.16 -22.29
CA ASN A 356 2.07 9.51 -21.84
C ASN A 356 1.44 10.39 -22.91
N ASP A 357 0.54 11.29 -22.49
CA ASP A 357 -0.06 12.35 -23.28
C ASP A 357 -0.72 11.84 -24.57
N ALA A 358 -1.40 10.71 -24.49
CA ALA A 358 -1.99 10.09 -25.67
C ALA A 358 -3.26 9.32 -25.38
N TYR A 359 -4.00 9.10 -26.46
CA TYR A 359 -5.04 8.09 -26.50
C TYR A 359 -4.63 6.92 -27.39
N TRP A 360 -5.27 5.78 -27.14
CA TRP A 360 -5.15 4.56 -27.91
C TRP A 360 -6.45 3.77 -27.90
N PHE A 361 -6.56 2.82 -28.84
CA PHE A 361 -7.67 1.89 -28.93
C PHE A 361 -7.16 0.46 -28.79
N GLN A 362 -7.96 -0.38 -28.14
CA GLN A 362 -7.65 -1.80 -27.96
C GLN A 362 -8.87 -2.70 -28.20
N GLY A 363 -8.73 -3.61 -29.16
CA GLY A 363 -9.85 -4.40 -29.66
C GLY A 363 -10.83 -3.53 -30.45
N ASP A 364 -12.11 -3.89 -30.45
CA ASP A 364 -13.11 -3.22 -31.29
C ASP A 364 -13.54 -1.86 -30.73
N VAL A 365 -13.61 -1.72 -29.40
CA VAL A 365 -14.16 -0.52 -28.74
C VAL A 365 -13.47 -0.17 -27.41
N GLY A 366 -12.36 -0.83 -27.06
CA GLY A 366 -11.59 -0.48 -25.87
C GLY A 366 -10.83 0.83 -26.08
N VAL A 367 -10.82 1.71 -25.08
CA VAL A 367 -10.18 3.03 -25.15
C VAL A 367 -9.24 3.18 -23.97
N GLY A 368 -8.05 3.69 -24.25
CA GLY A 368 -7.20 4.28 -23.23
C GLY A 368 -6.92 5.73 -23.55
N LEU A 369 -6.86 6.54 -22.51
CA LEU A 369 -6.58 7.97 -22.56
C LEU A 369 -5.66 8.32 -21.41
N ASP A 370 -4.66 9.10 -21.74
CA ASP A 370 -3.75 9.79 -20.84
C ASP A 370 -3.70 11.25 -21.33
N ILE A 371 -3.96 12.21 -20.44
CA ILE A 371 -3.97 13.64 -20.78
C ILE A 371 -2.97 14.43 -19.91
N PRO A 372 -2.28 15.42 -20.51
CA PRO A 372 -1.50 16.38 -19.73
C PRO A 372 -2.44 17.27 -18.89
N GLY A 373 -2.15 17.46 -17.60
CA GLY A 373 -2.94 18.29 -16.70
C GLY A 373 -2.11 19.23 -15.80
N GLU A 374 -2.76 20.30 -15.31
CA GLU A 374 -2.35 21.05 -14.12
C GLU A 374 -3.40 20.79 -13.01
N PRO A 375 -3.01 20.80 -11.71
CA PRO A 375 -3.81 20.20 -10.65
C PRO A 375 -5.16 20.87 -10.39
N PHE A 376 -6.19 20.05 -10.13
CA PHE A 376 -7.58 20.48 -9.95
C PHE A 376 -7.78 21.28 -8.63
N PRO A 377 -8.55 22.40 -8.62
CA PRO A 377 -8.91 23.11 -7.39
C PRO A 377 -9.87 22.31 -6.49
N ASN A 378 -9.69 22.39 -5.16
CA ASN A 378 -10.46 21.63 -4.15
C ASN A 378 -11.48 22.53 -3.39
N PRO A 379 -12.76 22.60 -3.81
CA PRO A 379 -13.77 23.49 -3.22
C PRO A 379 -14.29 23.06 -1.83
N ILE A 380 -14.11 21.80 -1.42
CA ILE A 380 -14.49 21.32 -0.08
C ILE A 380 -13.59 21.97 0.99
N LYS A 381 -12.32 22.19 0.63
CA LYS A 381 -11.35 22.88 1.48
C LYS A 381 -11.78 24.31 1.81
N GLU A 382 -12.30 25.05 0.84
CA GLU A 382 -12.72 26.46 1.03
C GLU A 382 -13.93 26.61 1.96
N LEU A 383 -14.84 25.64 1.99
CA LEU A 383 -15.99 25.61 2.91
C LEU A 383 -15.57 25.25 4.34
N ALA A 384 -14.70 24.24 4.48
CA ALA A 384 -14.17 23.82 5.78
C ALA A 384 -13.31 24.91 6.45
N GLU A 385 -12.60 25.71 5.67
CA GLU A 385 -11.83 26.86 6.16
C GLU A 385 -12.73 27.95 6.78
N LYS A 386 -13.94 28.17 6.24
CA LYS A 386 -14.90 29.13 6.78
C LYS A 386 -15.54 28.69 8.09
N GLU A 387 -15.92 27.42 8.23
CA GLU A 387 -16.55 26.91 9.46
C GLU A 387 -15.57 26.94 10.65
N ALA A 388 -14.29 26.66 10.40
CA ALA A 388 -13.26 26.68 11.43
C ALA A 388 -12.90 28.09 11.95
N GLU A 389 -13.31 29.15 11.25
CA GLU A 389 -13.21 30.54 11.71
C GLU A 389 -14.33 30.93 12.70
N GLU A 390 -15.48 30.24 12.69
CA GLU A 390 -16.66 30.61 13.49
C GLU A 390 -16.70 30.04 14.93
N GLU A 391 -15.95 28.96 15.24
CA GLU A 391 -15.96 28.29 16.58
C GLU A 391 -15.08 28.97 17.66
N GLU A 392 -14.57 30.18 17.42
CA GLU A 392 -13.61 30.84 18.30
C GLU A 392 -14.26 31.32 19.62
N LYS A 393 -13.97 30.64 20.74
CA LYS A 393 -14.16 31.16 22.11
C LYS A 393 -12.88 31.05 22.92
N ASP A 394 -12.45 32.21 23.41
CA ASP A 394 -11.31 32.42 24.32
C ASP A 394 -11.51 31.66 25.65
N THR A 395 -10.79 30.54 25.82
CA THR A 395 -10.60 29.88 27.11
C THR A 395 -9.13 29.53 27.30
N ILE A 396 -8.60 29.77 28.51
CA ILE A 396 -7.23 29.38 28.87
C ILE A 396 -7.13 27.85 28.86
N ARG A 397 -6.27 27.31 27.99
CA ARG A 397 -6.05 25.85 27.83
C ARG A 397 -4.74 25.40 28.48
N THR A 398 -4.71 24.15 28.93
CA THR A 398 -3.52 23.45 29.44
C THR A 398 -2.63 22.95 28.30
N ILE A 399 -1.34 22.68 28.57
CA ILE A 399 -0.41 22.11 27.57
C ILE A 399 -0.89 20.74 27.07
N GLU A 400 -1.54 19.97 27.93
CA GLU A 400 -2.14 18.68 27.56
C GLU A 400 -3.30 18.84 26.58
N GLU A 401 -4.22 19.77 26.83
CA GLU A 401 -5.33 20.09 25.91
C GLU A 401 -4.81 20.60 24.57
N ILE A 402 -3.84 21.52 24.60
CA ILE A 402 -3.19 22.06 23.40
C ILE A 402 -2.48 20.93 22.63
N PHE A 403 -1.77 20.03 23.31
CA PHE A 403 -1.11 18.89 22.67
C PHE A 403 -2.11 17.93 22.06
N ASN A 404 -3.20 17.60 22.76
CA ASN A 404 -4.25 16.73 22.24
C ASN A 404 -4.92 17.32 20.99
N ASP A 405 -5.28 18.61 21.01
CA ASP A 405 -5.82 19.31 19.84
C ASP A 405 -4.79 19.37 18.68
N ALA A 406 -3.51 19.58 18.98
CA ALA A 406 -2.44 19.56 17.98
C ALA A 406 -2.17 18.16 17.41
N CYS A 407 -2.52 17.10 18.14
CA CYS A 407 -2.45 15.72 17.67
C CYS A 407 -3.70 15.29 16.91
N ALA A 408 -4.77 16.08 16.94
CA ALA A 408 -6.01 15.74 16.28
C ALA A 408 -5.79 15.44 14.79
N TRP A 409 -6.63 14.55 14.27
CA TRP A 409 -6.61 14.21 12.87
C TRP A 409 -7.06 15.41 12.03
N ALA A 410 -6.12 15.96 11.26
CA ALA A 410 -6.19 17.26 10.62
C ALA A 410 -6.92 17.21 9.26
N VAL A 411 -8.12 16.63 9.22
CA VAL A 411 -8.98 16.53 8.02
C VAL A 411 -10.17 17.48 8.10
N GLY A 412 -10.60 17.96 6.95
CA GLY A 412 -11.71 18.91 6.86
C GLY A 412 -11.50 20.13 7.75
N SER A 413 -12.51 20.50 8.53
CA SER A 413 -12.50 21.66 9.44
C SER A 413 -11.51 21.51 10.60
N ALA A 414 -11.11 20.29 10.96
CA ALA A 414 -10.15 20.04 12.04
C ALA A 414 -8.71 20.43 11.68
N GLN A 415 -8.39 20.63 10.39
CA GLN A 415 -7.06 21.01 9.94
C GLN A 415 -6.63 22.37 10.51
N LEU A 416 -7.53 23.35 10.52
CA LEU A 416 -7.25 24.68 11.04
C LEU A 416 -7.08 24.65 12.56
N LYS A 417 -7.93 23.88 13.27
CA LYS A 417 -7.85 23.69 14.72
C LYS A 417 -6.53 23.06 15.12
N ALA A 418 -6.14 21.95 14.49
CA ALA A 418 -4.87 21.27 14.76
C ALA A 418 -3.66 22.18 14.45
N LYS A 419 -3.73 22.97 13.38
CA LYS A 419 -2.68 23.94 13.03
C LYS A 419 -2.55 25.07 14.05
N LYS A 420 -3.67 25.65 14.50
CA LYS A 420 -3.70 26.69 15.55
C LYS A 420 -3.16 26.13 16.88
N ALA A 421 -3.67 24.97 17.32
CA ALA A 421 -3.19 24.31 18.53
C ALA A 421 -1.69 23.96 18.45
N PHE A 422 -1.21 23.52 17.28
CA PHE A 422 0.21 23.29 17.08
C PHE A 422 1.03 24.58 17.16
N GLN A 423 0.48 25.72 16.71
CA GLN A 423 1.11 27.02 16.87
C GLN A 423 1.19 27.42 18.36
N GLU A 424 0.13 27.24 19.12
CA GLU A 424 0.14 27.48 20.58
C GLU A 424 1.13 26.58 21.31
N LEU A 425 1.29 25.34 20.84
CA LEU A 425 2.28 24.41 21.33
C LEU A 425 3.71 24.92 21.09
N LEU A 426 3.95 25.60 19.96
CA LEU A 426 5.22 26.27 19.66
C LEU A 426 5.42 27.56 20.47
N ASP A 427 4.34 28.27 20.79
CA ASP A 427 4.39 29.49 21.61
C ASP A 427 4.71 29.15 23.07
N SER A 428 4.28 27.97 23.54
CA SER A 428 4.58 27.42 24.87
C SER A 428 5.66 26.32 24.85
N ALA A 429 6.68 26.49 24.01
CA ALA A 429 7.63 25.42 23.65
C ALA A 429 8.34 24.73 24.82
N GLU A 430 8.75 25.45 25.87
CA GLU A 430 9.47 24.84 27.01
C GLU A 430 8.57 23.87 27.79
N ALA A 431 7.34 24.29 28.08
CA ALA A 431 6.35 23.48 28.77
C ALA A 431 5.89 22.30 27.90
N ALA A 432 5.70 22.53 26.60
CA ALA A 432 5.40 21.49 25.61
C ALA A 432 6.51 20.44 25.51
N ALA A 433 7.77 20.86 25.41
CA ALA A 433 8.91 19.95 25.35
C ALA A 433 8.99 19.06 26.60
N LYS A 434 8.82 19.67 27.79
CA LYS A 434 8.79 18.92 29.06
C LYS A 434 7.67 17.89 29.07
N TYR A 435 6.44 18.31 28.72
CA TYR A 435 5.29 17.42 28.64
C TYR A 435 5.53 16.25 27.68
N ILE A 436 6.04 16.53 26.48
CA ILE A 436 6.34 15.51 25.46
C ILE A 436 7.38 14.51 25.97
N CYS A 437 8.50 14.98 26.51
CA CYS A 437 9.61 14.13 26.96
C CYS A 437 9.22 13.21 28.13
N GLU A 438 8.39 13.72 29.04
CA GLU A 438 7.93 12.98 30.23
C GLU A 438 6.81 12.00 29.87
N HIS A 439 5.80 12.43 29.11
CA HIS A 439 4.54 11.70 28.97
C HIS A 439 4.31 11.08 27.58
N GLN A 440 4.84 11.67 26.50
CA GLN A 440 4.41 11.33 25.14
C GLN A 440 5.47 10.62 24.28
N LEU A 441 6.75 10.62 24.70
CA LEU A 441 7.83 10.05 23.90
C LEU A 441 7.69 8.54 23.63
N GLY A 442 6.95 7.83 24.48
CA GLY A 442 6.64 6.41 24.34
C GLY A 442 5.35 6.10 23.59
N THR A 443 4.72 7.10 22.96
CA THR A 443 3.42 6.96 22.28
C THR A 443 3.41 5.83 21.25
N LYS A 444 2.28 5.13 21.15
CA LYS A 444 1.96 4.21 20.06
C LYS A 444 1.30 4.96 18.89
N SER A 445 0.39 5.88 19.22
CA SER A 445 -0.36 6.70 18.25
C SER A 445 0.57 7.40 17.24
N SER A 446 0.35 7.09 15.97
CA SER A 446 0.98 7.68 14.80
C SER A 446 0.74 9.20 14.72
N LEU A 447 -0.49 9.64 15.03
CA LEU A 447 -0.89 11.06 15.10
C LEU A 447 -0.10 11.83 16.16
N ARG A 448 0.05 11.27 17.37
CA ARG A 448 0.88 11.88 18.42
C ARG A 448 2.35 11.93 18.01
N LEU A 449 2.88 10.84 17.45
CA LEU A 449 4.26 10.80 16.97
C LEU A 449 4.52 11.81 15.84
N ARG A 450 3.54 12.05 14.96
CA ARG A 450 3.58 13.08 13.91
C ARG A 450 3.69 14.48 14.51
N THR A 451 2.89 14.80 15.52
CA THR A 451 2.97 16.10 16.21
C THR A 451 4.29 16.27 16.94
N ILE A 452 4.78 15.23 17.62
CA ILE A 452 6.11 15.23 18.25
C ILE A 452 7.20 15.43 17.19
N LYS A 453 7.15 14.72 16.06
CA LYS A 453 8.08 14.87 14.94
C LYS A 453 8.11 16.31 14.43
N ASN A 454 6.94 16.90 14.20
CA ASN A 454 6.84 18.28 13.73
C ASN A 454 7.39 19.26 14.77
N PHE A 455 7.09 19.05 16.06
CA PHE A 455 7.63 19.85 17.14
C PHE A 455 9.15 19.73 17.23
N CYS A 456 9.69 18.52 17.17
CA CYS A 456 11.14 18.23 17.12
C CYS A 456 11.83 18.94 15.95
N LYS A 457 11.21 19.01 14.76
CA LYS A 457 11.74 19.76 13.60
C LYS A 457 11.78 21.27 13.85
N LYS A 458 10.84 21.81 14.63
CA LYS A 458 10.73 23.26 14.91
C LYS A 458 11.52 23.71 16.15
N LYS A 459 11.66 22.84 17.15
CA LYS A 459 12.33 23.09 18.45
C LYS A 459 13.33 21.97 18.80
N PRO A 460 14.31 21.68 17.93
CA PRO A 460 15.24 20.56 18.11
C PRO A 460 16.08 20.68 19.38
N GLU A 461 16.48 21.89 19.76
CA GLU A 461 17.27 22.20 20.95
C GLU A 461 16.61 21.77 22.26
N LEU A 462 15.29 21.91 22.36
CA LEU A 462 14.54 21.53 23.57
C LEU A 462 14.36 20.02 23.69
N MET A 463 14.23 19.33 22.55
CA MET A 463 13.96 17.89 22.52
C MET A 463 15.23 17.03 22.60
N ARG A 464 16.34 17.50 22.01
CA ARG A 464 17.63 16.76 21.95
C ARG A 464 18.05 16.10 23.26
N PRO A 465 18.09 16.80 24.42
CA PRO A 465 18.55 16.19 25.66
C PRO A 465 17.73 14.96 26.06
N CYS A 466 16.40 15.03 25.89
CA CYS A 466 15.53 13.91 26.25
C CYS A 466 15.56 12.78 25.20
N LEU A 467 15.74 13.11 23.91
CA LEU A 467 15.92 12.11 22.85
C LEU A 467 17.23 11.32 23.03
N PHE A 468 18.35 11.97 23.38
CA PHE A 468 19.60 11.28 23.68
C PHE A 468 19.46 10.33 24.87
N LYS A 469 18.79 10.77 25.94
CA LYS A 469 18.46 9.90 27.07
C LYS A 469 17.61 8.70 26.63
N ALA A 470 16.64 8.94 25.74
CA ALA A 470 15.73 7.91 25.28
C ALA A 470 16.36 6.85 24.36
N LEU A 471 17.50 7.11 23.72
CA LEU A 471 18.26 6.10 22.96
C LEU A 471 18.71 4.91 23.84
N HIS A 472 18.81 5.13 25.15
CA HIS A 472 19.20 4.13 26.14
C HIS A 472 18.05 3.74 27.09
N ASP A 473 16.82 4.11 26.74
CA ASP A 473 15.64 3.77 27.54
C ASP A 473 15.38 2.26 27.54
N GLU A 474 14.99 1.70 28.68
CA GLU A 474 14.58 0.29 28.78
C GLU A 474 13.32 0.05 27.94
N ASN A 475 12.43 1.03 27.90
CA ASN A 475 11.23 0.98 27.07
C ASN A 475 11.60 1.02 25.58
N ARG A 476 11.32 -0.09 24.90
CA ARG A 476 11.61 -0.26 23.47
C ARG A 476 10.91 0.77 22.58
N ARG A 477 9.71 1.23 22.94
CA ARG A 477 8.98 2.24 22.16
C ARG A 477 9.63 3.60 22.28
N ARG A 478 9.94 4.07 23.50
CA ARG A 478 10.67 5.32 23.73
C ARG A 478 11.98 5.35 22.94
N ARG A 479 12.73 4.23 22.99
CA ARG A 479 13.96 4.06 22.22
C ARG A 479 13.76 4.07 20.71
N GLY A 480 12.76 3.36 20.20
CA GLY A 480 12.41 3.33 18.78
C GLY A 480 11.98 4.70 18.25
N ASN A 481 11.11 5.39 18.99
CA ASN A 481 10.65 6.75 18.67
C ASN A 481 11.80 7.75 18.67
N ALA A 482 12.72 7.66 19.64
CA ALA A 482 13.91 8.52 19.65
C ALA A 482 14.79 8.32 18.41
N ILE A 483 15.05 7.06 18.01
CA ILE A 483 15.79 6.74 16.78
C ILE A 483 15.09 7.34 15.55
N TYR A 484 13.77 7.13 15.44
CA TYR A 484 12.96 7.67 14.35
C TYR A 484 13.01 9.20 14.30
N LEU A 485 12.83 9.87 15.43
CA LEU A 485 12.80 11.33 15.53
C LEU A 485 14.16 11.95 15.16
N PHE A 486 15.29 11.39 15.60
CA PHE A 486 16.60 11.85 15.15
C PHE A 486 16.79 11.73 13.63
N GLY A 487 16.28 10.64 13.04
CA GLY A 487 16.25 10.44 11.59
C GLY A 487 15.47 11.54 10.88
N GLU A 488 14.25 11.82 11.35
CA GLU A 488 13.37 12.85 10.80
C GLU A 488 13.91 14.28 10.99
N MET A 489 14.60 14.55 12.10
CA MET A 489 15.22 15.85 12.37
C MET A 489 16.48 16.10 11.54
N HIS A 490 17.01 15.09 10.84
CA HIS A 490 18.32 15.12 10.19
C HIS A 490 19.45 15.54 11.15
N ASP A 491 19.38 15.08 12.41
CA ASP A 491 20.27 15.58 13.47
C ASP A 491 21.63 14.89 13.42
N THR A 492 22.63 15.59 12.87
CA THR A 492 23.99 15.07 12.72
C THR A 492 24.69 14.80 14.05
N LEU A 493 24.26 15.45 15.15
CA LEU A 493 24.80 15.21 16.49
C LEU A 493 24.47 13.79 17.02
N ALA A 494 23.41 13.16 16.50
CA ALA A 494 22.98 11.84 16.93
C ALA A 494 23.73 10.69 16.25
N VAL A 495 24.54 10.98 15.23
CA VAL A 495 25.12 9.96 14.34
C VAL A 495 25.96 8.94 15.08
N ASP A 496 26.86 9.35 15.97
CA ASP A 496 27.71 8.43 16.75
C ASP A 496 26.86 7.51 17.66
N SER A 497 25.81 8.07 18.26
CA SER A 497 24.90 7.31 19.14
C SER A 497 24.07 6.30 18.33
N LEU A 498 23.59 6.69 17.15
CA LEU A 498 22.87 5.80 16.24
C LEU A 498 23.78 4.71 15.65
N ILE A 499 25.04 5.02 15.35
CA ILE A 499 26.05 4.03 14.93
C ILE A 499 26.27 2.98 16.02
N ALA A 500 26.36 3.39 17.29
CA ALA A 500 26.49 2.45 18.40
C ALA A 500 25.31 1.45 18.48
N LEU A 501 24.09 1.90 18.12
CA LEU A 501 22.88 1.06 18.12
C LEU A 501 22.84 0.02 17.01
N LEU A 502 23.71 0.11 15.99
CA LEU A 502 23.78 -0.89 14.92
C LEU A 502 24.12 -2.30 15.44
N GLY A 503 24.82 -2.40 16.58
CA GLY A 503 25.17 -3.67 17.20
C GLY A 503 23.95 -4.47 17.69
N ASP A 504 22.93 -3.78 18.22
CA ASP A 504 21.73 -4.43 18.75
C ASP A 504 20.76 -4.81 17.63
N LYS A 505 20.48 -6.11 17.51
CA LYS A 505 19.54 -6.66 16.52
C LYS A 505 18.15 -6.03 16.60
N LYS A 506 17.70 -5.56 17.78
CA LYS A 506 16.36 -5.00 17.98
C LYS A 506 16.22 -3.57 17.46
N THR A 507 17.30 -2.79 17.41
CA THR A 507 17.32 -1.37 17.01
C THR A 507 18.04 -1.12 15.69
N ARG A 508 18.90 -2.05 15.25
CA ARG A 508 19.75 -1.94 14.05
C ARG A 508 19.03 -1.41 12.83
N LEU A 509 17.92 -2.02 12.40
CA LEU A 509 17.25 -1.61 11.17
C LEU A 509 16.66 -0.20 11.27
N SER A 510 16.08 0.15 12.42
CA SER A 510 15.59 1.51 12.70
C SER A 510 16.75 2.52 12.71
N ALA A 511 17.89 2.17 13.29
CA ALA A 511 19.08 3.01 13.31
C ALA A 511 19.67 3.20 11.91
N ILE A 512 19.76 2.14 11.09
CA ILE A 512 20.20 2.23 9.68
C ILE A 512 19.28 3.16 8.90
N SER A 513 17.95 3.02 9.07
CA SER A 513 16.98 3.90 8.41
C SER A 513 17.13 5.36 8.86
N ALA A 514 17.28 5.62 10.17
CA ALA A 514 17.49 6.96 10.69
C ALA A 514 18.79 7.61 10.17
N LEU A 515 19.90 6.85 10.15
CA LEU A 515 21.17 7.30 9.59
C LEU A 515 21.07 7.60 8.09
N GLY A 516 20.31 6.78 7.35
CA GLY A 516 19.98 7.03 5.94
C GLY A 516 19.31 8.38 5.73
N LYS A 517 18.30 8.68 6.56
CA LYS A 517 17.59 9.97 6.54
C LYS A 517 18.48 11.14 6.95
N ILE A 518 19.38 10.98 7.93
CA ILE A 518 20.31 12.03 8.36
C ILE A 518 21.31 12.37 7.24
N LYS A 519 21.69 11.39 6.41
CA LYS A 519 22.61 11.56 5.27
C LYS A 519 24.03 11.97 5.67
N ASP A 520 24.43 11.73 6.91
CA ASP A 520 25.81 11.95 7.35
C ASP A 520 26.71 10.83 6.81
N THR A 521 27.75 11.22 6.07
CA THR A 521 28.66 10.28 5.40
C THR A 521 29.49 9.44 6.37
N SER A 522 29.64 9.85 7.65
CA SER A 522 30.32 9.03 8.66
C SER A 522 29.59 7.70 8.92
N ALA A 523 28.29 7.63 8.65
CA ALA A 523 27.47 6.43 8.80
C ALA A 523 27.66 5.39 7.68
N THR A 524 28.25 5.76 6.54
CA THR A 524 28.39 4.89 5.37
C THR A 524 29.12 3.60 5.68
N LEU A 525 30.35 3.69 6.22
CA LEU A 525 31.17 2.50 6.54
C LEU A 525 30.54 1.62 7.64
N PRO A 526 29.96 2.18 8.73
CA PRO A 526 29.18 1.41 9.69
C PRO A 526 27.99 0.64 9.07
N ILE A 527 27.22 1.27 8.19
CA ILE A 527 26.04 0.64 7.56
C ILE A 527 26.46 -0.49 6.61
N MET A 528 27.55 -0.30 5.84
CA MET A 528 28.06 -1.32 4.90
C MET A 528 28.37 -2.66 5.55
N LYS A 529 28.69 -2.70 6.86
CA LYS A 529 28.93 -3.94 7.62
C LYS A 529 27.70 -4.87 7.66
N TRP A 530 26.51 -4.33 7.39
CA TRP A 530 25.24 -5.06 7.45
C TRP A 530 24.70 -5.46 6.07
N ARG A 531 25.52 -5.40 5.02
CA ARG A 531 25.13 -5.81 3.66
C ARG A 531 24.59 -7.24 3.58
N ASP A 532 25.12 -8.13 4.42
CA ASP A 532 24.79 -9.57 4.46
C ASP A 532 23.62 -9.87 5.41
N GLU A 533 22.68 -8.92 5.60
CA GLU A 533 21.51 -9.18 6.45
C GLU A 533 20.70 -10.37 5.92
N LYS A 534 20.30 -11.26 6.83
CA LYS A 534 19.61 -12.51 6.50
C LYS A 534 18.26 -12.26 5.82
N ARG A 535 17.53 -11.24 6.27
CA ARG A 535 16.20 -10.90 5.74
C ARG A 535 16.34 -9.93 4.56
N HIS A 536 15.62 -10.19 3.47
CA HIS A 536 15.58 -9.30 2.31
C HIS A 536 15.12 -7.88 2.69
N ALA A 537 14.15 -7.73 3.60
CA ALA A 537 13.74 -6.44 4.14
C ALA A 537 14.90 -5.69 4.83
N GLY A 538 15.80 -6.41 5.51
CA GLY A 538 17.00 -5.84 6.12
C GLY A 538 17.99 -5.34 5.08
N ARG A 539 18.28 -6.13 4.04
CA ARG A 539 19.17 -5.72 2.94
C ARG A 539 18.60 -4.55 2.12
N TYR A 540 17.29 -4.51 1.92
CA TYR A 540 16.60 -3.36 1.33
C TYR A 540 16.83 -2.08 2.14
N ILE A 541 16.67 -2.13 3.47
CA ILE A 541 16.91 -0.97 4.35
C ILE A 541 18.38 -0.51 4.26
N VAL A 542 19.33 -1.44 4.18
CA VAL A 542 20.75 -1.12 3.97
C VAL A 542 20.98 -0.44 2.62
N ALA A 543 20.45 -1.02 1.53
CA ALA A 543 20.57 -0.46 0.18
C ALA A 543 19.97 0.94 0.09
N LYS A 544 18.76 1.13 0.64
CA LYS A 544 18.04 2.40 0.69
C LYS A 544 18.82 3.43 1.51
N ALA A 545 19.29 3.11 2.70
CA ALA A 545 20.03 4.04 3.54
C ALA A 545 21.35 4.49 2.89
N LEU A 546 22.11 3.57 2.27
CA LEU A 546 23.32 3.89 1.53
C LEU A 546 23.03 4.79 0.31
N ALA A 547 21.95 4.49 -0.41
CA ALA A 547 21.48 5.33 -1.52
C ALA A 547 21.04 6.72 -1.05
N GLU A 548 20.43 6.83 0.13
CA GLU A 548 19.97 8.07 0.75
C GLU A 548 21.13 8.96 1.24
N ILE A 549 22.17 8.36 1.81
CA ILE A 549 23.40 9.07 2.19
C ILE A 549 24.12 9.59 0.94
N GLY A 550 24.19 8.80 -0.14
CA GLY A 550 24.78 9.24 -1.40
C GLY A 550 26.32 9.32 -1.39
N ASP A 551 26.96 8.68 -0.42
CA ASP A 551 28.42 8.65 -0.28
C ASP A 551 29.07 7.62 -1.23
N PRO A 552 30.02 8.04 -2.09
CA PRO A 552 30.74 7.18 -3.04
C PRO A 552 31.37 5.93 -2.44
N ARG A 553 31.71 5.95 -1.15
CA ARG A 553 32.24 4.76 -0.45
C ARG A 553 31.25 3.58 -0.46
N ALA A 554 29.96 3.82 -0.64
CA ALA A 554 28.92 2.78 -0.72
C ALA A 554 28.86 2.05 -2.07
N LEU A 555 29.51 2.56 -3.12
CA LEU A 555 29.40 2.02 -4.48
C LEU A 555 29.66 0.50 -4.58
N PRO A 556 30.69 -0.08 -3.92
CA PRO A 556 30.90 -1.53 -4.00
C PRO A 556 29.71 -2.35 -3.52
N VAL A 557 29.08 -1.95 -2.40
CA VAL A 557 27.92 -2.66 -1.83
C VAL A 557 26.67 -2.48 -2.68
N LEU A 558 26.44 -1.27 -3.21
CA LEU A 558 25.31 -1.03 -4.12
C LEU A 558 25.47 -1.82 -5.43
N ILE A 559 26.70 -1.96 -5.94
CA ILE A 559 26.98 -2.81 -7.12
C ILE A 559 26.70 -4.27 -6.79
N ASP A 560 27.15 -4.77 -5.63
CA ASP A 560 26.88 -6.16 -5.21
C ASP A 560 25.38 -6.45 -5.12
N PHE A 561 24.60 -5.51 -4.57
CA PHE A 561 23.14 -5.63 -4.46
C PHE A 561 22.38 -5.66 -5.79
N LEU A 562 23.02 -5.34 -6.93
CA LEU A 562 22.40 -5.57 -8.25
C LEU A 562 22.25 -7.06 -8.59
N ASP A 563 22.95 -7.95 -7.89
CA ASP A 563 22.82 -9.42 -8.00
C ASP A 563 21.95 -10.04 -6.89
N ASP A 564 21.31 -9.23 -6.03
CA ASP A 564 20.44 -9.79 -4.98
C ASP A 564 19.27 -10.58 -5.57
N ASP A 565 18.86 -11.68 -4.92
CA ASP A 565 17.73 -12.51 -5.34
C ASP A 565 16.41 -11.70 -5.42
N TYR A 566 16.23 -10.69 -4.56
CA TYR A 566 14.99 -9.93 -4.44
C TYR A 566 15.03 -8.63 -5.24
N LEU A 567 14.01 -8.44 -6.10
CA LEU A 567 13.91 -7.29 -6.99
C LEU A 567 13.95 -5.94 -6.24
N VAL A 568 13.30 -5.84 -5.08
CA VAL A 568 13.25 -4.60 -4.27
C VAL A 568 14.64 -4.15 -3.81
N VAL A 569 15.55 -5.08 -3.51
CA VAL A 569 16.93 -4.77 -3.13
C VAL A 569 17.71 -4.27 -4.36
N ARG A 570 17.54 -4.94 -5.51
CA ARG A 570 18.17 -4.53 -6.77
C ARG A 570 17.72 -3.14 -7.22
N LEU A 571 16.44 -2.81 -7.07
CA LEU A 571 15.90 -1.49 -7.43
C LEU A 571 16.42 -0.38 -6.51
N ALA A 572 16.47 -0.60 -5.19
CA ALA A 572 17.06 0.35 -4.25
C ALA A 572 18.54 0.62 -4.55
N ALA A 573 19.28 -0.44 -4.89
CA ALA A 573 20.67 -0.34 -5.28
C ALA A 573 20.87 0.43 -6.60
N GLN A 574 20.06 0.11 -7.62
CA GLN A 574 20.05 0.83 -8.90
C GLN A 574 19.77 2.32 -8.69
N TYR A 575 18.78 2.65 -7.85
CA TYR A 575 18.44 4.03 -7.50
C TYR A 575 19.63 4.77 -6.89
N GLY A 576 20.32 4.17 -5.91
CA GLY A 576 21.53 4.75 -5.32
C GLY A 576 22.64 5.01 -6.34
N LEU A 577 22.89 4.05 -7.23
CA LEU A 577 23.90 4.18 -8.28
C LEU A 577 23.57 5.30 -9.27
N VAL A 578 22.30 5.46 -9.68
CA VAL A 578 21.85 6.55 -10.55
C VAL A 578 21.89 7.89 -9.82
N ARG A 579 21.59 7.93 -8.52
CA ARG A 579 21.68 9.16 -7.74
C ARG A 579 23.13 9.65 -7.64
N MET A 580 24.07 8.73 -7.46
CA MET A 580 25.50 9.00 -7.33
C MET A 580 26.25 8.97 -8.67
N TYR A 581 25.58 9.33 -9.77
CA TYR A 581 26.06 9.09 -11.12
C TYR A 581 27.44 9.67 -11.43
N LYS A 582 27.82 10.80 -10.81
CA LYS A 582 29.14 11.43 -10.96
C LYS A 582 30.28 10.48 -10.55
N ASN A 583 30.00 9.57 -9.62
CA ASN A 583 30.98 8.63 -9.07
C ASN A 583 30.73 7.19 -9.55
N SER A 584 29.48 6.81 -9.82
CA SER A 584 29.13 5.45 -10.26
C SER A 584 29.40 5.21 -11.75
N PHE A 585 29.28 6.23 -12.60
CA PHE A 585 29.28 6.09 -14.06
C PHE A 585 30.48 5.32 -14.61
N ASP A 586 31.71 5.75 -14.27
CA ASP A 586 32.92 5.15 -14.84
C ASP A 586 33.10 3.70 -14.36
N THR A 587 32.66 3.42 -13.13
CA THR A 587 32.64 2.06 -12.58
C THR A 587 31.63 1.17 -13.31
N LEU A 588 30.40 1.66 -13.52
CA LEU A 588 29.35 0.93 -14.23
C LEU A 588 29.76 0.61 -15.68
N ILE A 589 30.38 1.56 -16.38
CA ILE A 589 30.95 1.36 -17.72
C ILE A 589 32.02 0.27 -17.71
N LYS A 590 32.92 0.31 -16.73
CA LYS A 590 34.04 -0.64 -16.62
C LYS A 590 33.56 -2.07 -16.35
N ILE A 591 32.54 -2.26 -15.51
CA ILE A 591 32.09 -3.61 -15.10
C ILE A 591 31.06 -4.22 -16.05
N LEU A 592 30.32 -3.40 -16.82
CA LEU A 592 29.26 -3.87 -17.72
C LEU A 592 29.67 -5.05 -18.62
N PRO A 593 30.84 -5.06 -19.29
CA PRO A 593 31.22 -6.16 -20.19
C PRO A 593 31.29 -7.52 -19.50
N ASN A 594 31.73 -7.54 -18.24
CA ASN A 594 32.03 -8.75 -17.47
C ASN A 594 30.96 -9.07 -16.41
N SER A 595 29.81 -8.39 -16.41
CA SER A 595 28.74 -8.61 -15.44
C SER A 595 27.80 -9.73 -15.86
N ASP A 596 27.31 -10.55 -14.94
CA ASP A 596 26.32 -11.59 -15.22
C ASP A 596 24.88 -11.13 -14.95
N LEU A 597 23.89 -11.98 -15.28
CA LEU A 597 22.49 -11.72 -14.96
C LEU A 597 22.21 -12.09 -13.49
N PRO A 598 21.38 -11.32 -12.75
CA PRO A 598 20.56 -10.19 -13.23
C PRO A 598 21.27 -8.82 -13.25
N LYS A 599 22.43 -8.65 -12.60
CA LYS A 599 23.16 -7.37 -12.47
C LYS A 599 23.39 -6.64 -13.79
N LYS A 600 23.77 -7.35 -14.85
CA LYS A 600 24.00 -6.78 -16.19
C LYS A 600 22.81 -5.97 -16.70
N LEU A 601 21.58 -6.44 -16.50
CA LEU A 601 20.37 -5.71 -16.92
C LEU A 601 20.20 -4.42 -16.12
N HIS A 602 20.40 -4.48 -14.81
CA HIS A 602 20.31 -3.31 -13.94
C HIS A 602 21.41 -2.28 -14.25
N ILE A 603 22.62 -2.71 -14.64
CA ILE A 603 23.69 -1.80 -15.09
C ILE A 603 23.27 -1.09 -16.38
N ILE A 604 22.73 -1.81 -17.37
CA ILE A 604 22.25 -1.21 -18.63
C ILE A 604 21.16 -0.17 -18.34
N ARG A 605 20.18 -0.50 -17.49
CA ARG A 605 19.13 0.43 -17.05
C ARG A 605 19.73 1.65 -16.34
N ALA A 606 20.64 1.44 -15.39
CA ALA A 606 21.27 2.51 -14.64
C ALA A 606 22.04 3.47 -15.57
N LEU A 607 22.84 2.95 -16.51
CA LEU A 607 23.57 3.78 -17.48
C LEU A 607 22.63 4.59 -18.37
N ASN A 608 21.50 4.03 -18.79
CA ASN A 608 20.47 4.76 -19.54
C ASN A 608 19.89 5.91 -18.70
N SER A 609 19.46 5.64 -17.46
CA SER A 609 18.96 6.66 -16.54
C SER A 609 20.00 7.74 -16.23
N ILE A 610 21.28 7.36 -16.09
CA ILE A 610 22.38 8.29 -15.90
C ILE A 610 22.56 9.19 -17.13
N CYS A 611 22.43 8.66 -18.36
CA CYS A 611 22.48 9.49 -19.58
C CYS A 611 21.38 10.57 -19.59
N LYS A 612 20.14 10.20 -19.23
CA LYS A 612 19.03 11.15 -19.11
C LYS A 612 19.33 12.22 -18.06
N LYS A 613 19.81 11.81 -16.88
CA LYS A 613 20.16 12.71 -15.79
C LYS A 613 21.32 13.66 -16.12
N MET A 614 22.36 13.17 -16.81
CA MET A 614 23.50 13.99 -17.25
C MET A 614 23.07 15.07 -18.26
N ARG A 615 22.11 14.78 -19.15
CA ARG A 615 21.57 15.79 -20.08
C ARG A 615 20.82 16.92 -19.37
N GLN A 616 20.23 16.62 -18.21
CA GLN A 616 19.47 17.56 -17.39
C GLN A 616 20.36 18.28 -16.35
N ASP A 617 21.59 17.79 -16.10
CA ASP A 617 22.48 18.37 -15.10
C ASP A 617 23.26 19.56 -15.68
N SER A 618 22.81 20.76 -15.33
CA SER A 618 23.41 22.03 -15.74
C SER A 618 24.86 22.25 -15.27
N SER A 619 25.34 21.44 -14.31
CA SER A 619 26.75 21.48 -13.86
C SER A 619 27.72 20.79 -14.84
N LEU A 620 27.21 20.04 -15.81
CA LEU A 620 28.04 19.39 -16.84
C LEU A 620 28.00 20.19 -18.15
N THR A 621 29.16 20.32 -18.79
CA THR A 621 29.20 20.89 -20.14
C THR A 621 28.69 19.89 -21.16
N ASN A 622 28.06 20.37 -22.24
CA ASN A 622 27.60 19.52 -23.35
C ASN A 622 28.73 18.61 -23.87
N TYR A 623 29.97 19.11 -23.95
CA TYR A 623 31.13 18.31 -24.33
C TYR A 623 31.38 17.09 -23.42
N ILE A 624 31.26 17.26 -22.09
CA ILE A 624 31.42 16.15 -21.14
C ILE A 624 30.27 15.15 -21.28
N VAL A 625 29.03 15.66 -21.38
CA VAL A 625 27.83 14.84 -21.55
C VAL A 625 27.93 14.00 -22.82
N ASP A 626 28.30 14.61 -23.95
CA ASP A 626 28.47 13.92 -25.24
C ASP A 626 29.58 12.87 -25.19
N THR A 627 30.69 13.18 -24.52
CA THR A 627 31.80 12.23 -24.33
C THR A 627 31.37 11.00 -23.52
N LYS A 628 30.67 11.22 -22.39
CA LYS A 628 30.15 10.12 -21.55
C LYS A 628 29.05 9.33 -22.28
N ILE A 629 28.16 9.99 -23.02
CA ILE A 629 27.16 9.33 -23.87
C ILE A 629 27.83 8.46 -24.94
N ALA A 630 28.90 8.95 -25.58
CA ALA A 630 29.65 8.18 -26.56
C ALA A 630 30.29 6.92 -25.93
N ALA A 631 30.80 7.03 -24.70
CA ALA A 631 31.32 5.87 -23.96
C ALA A 631 30.24 4.83 -23.66
N VAL A 632 29.03 5.26 -23.25
CA VAL A 632 27.89 4.37 -23.03
C VAL A 632 27.49 3.65 -24.32
N LYS A 633 27.37 4.39 -25.44
CA LYS A 633 27.08 3.79 -26.74
C LYS A 633 28.11 2.73 -27.10
N LYS A 634 29.40 3.06 -26.98
CA LYS A 634 30.50 2.12 -27.25
C LYS A 634 30.41 0.85 -26.39
N ALA A 635 29.98 0.97 -25.14
CA ALA A 635 29.83 -0.16 -24.23
C ALA A 635 28.56 -1.00 -24.51
N LEU A 636 27.47 -0.37 -24.96
CA LEU A 636 26.20 -1.04 -25.25
C LEU A 636 26.12 -1.66 -26.65
N LEU A 637 26.83 -1.11 -27.64
CA LEU A 637 26.78 -1.59 -29.02
C LEU A 637 27.14 -3.09 -29.18
N PRO A 638 28.19 -3.63 -28.53
CA PRO A 638 28.48 -5.07 -28.58
C PRO A 638 27.39 -5.94 -27.96
N LEU A 639 26.58 -5.40 -27.03
CA LEU A 639 25.51 -6.16 -26.37
C LEU A 639 24.32 -6.42 -27.29
N LEU A 640 24.23 -5.73 -28.44
CA LEU A 640 23.28 -6.05 -29.50
C LEU A 640 23.55 -7.44 -30.11
N ASP A 641 24.77 -7.97 -29.98
CA ASP A 641 25.15 -9.29 -30.46
C ASP A 641 25.19 -10.35 -29.34
N SER A 642 24.65 -10.05 -28.16
CA SER A 642 24.62 -10.99 -27.04
C SER A 642 23.74 -12.21 -27.34
N ASP A 643 24.16 -13.40 -26.93
CA ASP A 643 23.32 -14.61 -27.03
C ASP A 643 22.04 -14.52 -26.18
N ASP A 644 22.06 -13.74 -25.09
CA ASP A 644 20.91 -13.54 -24.23
C ASP A 644 19.94 -12.48 -24.80
N ARG A 645 18.70 -12.92 -25.08
CA ARG A 645 17.67 -12.04 -25.64
C ARG A 645 17.31 -10.86 -24.75
N SER A 646 17.40 -11.00 -23.43
CA SER A 646 17.09 -9.92 -22.48
C SER A 646 18.20 -8.87 -22.55
N VAL A 647 19.47 -9.28 -22.57
CA VAL A 647 20.61 -8.37 -22.76
C VAL A 647 20.47 -7.57 -24.06
N ARG A 648 20.19 -8.24 -25.20
CA ARG A 648 19.93 -7.54 -26.47
C ARG A 648 18.80 -6.53 -26.33
N SER A 649 17.67 -6.94 -25.76
CA SER A 649 16.49 -6.09 -25.55
C SER A 649 16.78 -4.83 -24.75
N TYR A 650 17.49 -4.97 -23.62
CA TYR A 650 17.86 -3.84 -22.77
C TYR A 650 18.87 -2.91 -23.47
N ALA A 651 19.84 -3.47 -24.20
CA ALA A 651 20.79 -2.69 -24.98
C ALA A 651 20.09 -1.87 -26.08
N ILE A 652 19.13 -2.46 -26.81
CA ILE A 652 18.32 -1.77 -27.83
C ILE A 652 17.57 -0.59 -27.22
N ARG A 653 16.84 -0.80 -26.12
CA ARG A 653 16.06 0.25 -25.45
C ARG A 653 16.94 1.40 -24.97
N ALA A 654 18.08 1.07 -24.36
CA ALA A 654 19.05 2.06 -23.91
C ALA A 654 19.66 2.84 -25.08
N LEU A 655 20.12 2.17 -26.13
CA LEU A 655 20.69 2.82 -27.32
C LEU A 655 19.67 3.69 -28.06
N ALA A 656 18.40 3.26 -28.15
CA ALA A 656 17.33 4.04 -28.73
C ALA A 656 17.06 5.32 -27.93
N SER A 657 16.93 5.20 -26.60
CA SER A 657 16.73 6.35 -25.71
C SER A 657 17.92 7.33 -25.72
N ILE A 658 19.13 6.84 -25.91
CA ILE A 658 20.32 7.67 -26.03
C ILE A 658 20.40 8.30 -27.44
N GLY A 659 19.94 7.61 -28.47
CA GLY A 659 19.83 8.12 -29.84
C GLY A 659 21.16 8.36 -30.55
N GLY A 660 21.14 9.20 -31.60
CA GLY A 660 22.29 9.57 -32.44
C GLY A 660 22.34 8.82 -33.77
N GLU A 661 22.57 9.56 -34.85
CA GLU A 661 22.40 9.08 -36.23
C GLU A 661 23.16 7.79 -36.55
N ALA A 662 24.45 7.71 -36.17
CA ALA A 662 25.27 6.52 -36.42
C ALA A 662 24.76 5.29 -35.65
N THR A 663 24.31 5.47 -34.40
CA THR A 663 23.70 4.41 -33.59
C THR A 663 22.45 3.89 -34.29
N MET A 664 21.60 4.80 -34.76
CA MET A 664 20.33 4.46 -35.41
C MET A 664 20.54 3.68 -36.71
N LYS A 665 21.47 4.11 -37.56
CA LYS A 665 21.84 3.37 -38.79
C LYS A 665 22.32 1.96 -38.48
N LEU A 666 23.15 1.79 -37.46
CA LEU A 666 23.61 0.47 -37.03
C LEU A 666 22.48 -0.39 -36.45
N MET A 667 21.59 0.20 -35.64
CA MET A 667 20.42 -0.50 -35.12
C MET A 667 19.48 -0.96 -36.24
N GLN A 668 19.32 -0.18 -37.31
CA GLN A 668 18.55 -0.57 -38.49
C GLN A 668 19.20 -1.76 -39.22
N GLN A 669 20.52 -1.75 -39.40
CA GLN A 669 21.24 -2.90 -39.96
C GLN A 669 21.09 -4.16 -39.10
N LYS A 670 21.19 -4.01 -37.77
CA LYS A 670 21.01 -5.14 -36.83
C LYS A 670 19.58 -5.64 -36.79
N TYR A 671 18.59 -4.75 -36.92
CA TYR A 671 17.18 -5.13 -37.05
C TYR A 671 16.95 -6.06 -38.24
N GLU A 672 17.55 -5.78 -39.40
CA GLU A 672 17.39 -6.64 -40.58
C GLU A 672 17.91 -8.06 -40.35
N LEU A 673 19.01 -8.18 -39.60
CA LEU A 673 19.67 -9.44 -39.28
C LEU A 673 19.09 -10.17 -38.05
N GLU A 674 18.29 -9.51 -37.21
CA GLU A 674 17.74 -10.10 -35.99
C GLU A 674 16.68 -11.15 -36.31
N THR A 675 16.85 -12.35 -35.77
CA THR A 675 16.00 -13.51 -36.04
C THR A 675 15.05 -13.83 -34.88
N ASP A 676 15.37 -13.39 -33.66
CA ASP A 676 14.51 -13.54 -32.51
C ASP A 676 13.30 -12.60 -32.64
N PRO A 677 12.05 -13.11 -32.76
CA PRO A 677 10.87 -12.28 -32.98
C PRO A 677 10.60 -11.29 -31.85
N TYR A 678 10.98 -11.64 -30.61
CA TYR A 678 10.82 -10.74 -29.45
C TYR A 678 11.81 -9.58 -29.55
N VAL A 679 13.09 -9.85 -29.81
CA VAL A 679 14.12 -8.80 -29.93
C VAL A 679 13.87 -7.94 -31.18
N ARG A 680 13.48 -8.55 -32.30
CA ARG A 680 13.09 -7.85 -33.53
C ARG A 680 11.91 -6.89 -33.30
N SER A 681 10.95 -7.25 -32.44
CA SER A 681 9.84 -6.35 -32.07
C SER A 681 10.30 -5.11 -31.28
N ILE A 682 11.37 -5.24 -30.49
CA ILE A 682 11.93 -4.15 -29.70
C ILE A 682 12.74 -3.21 -30.59
N TYR A 683 13.52 -3.76 -31.53
CA TYR A 683 14.16 -2.97 -32.59
C TYR A 683 13.13 -2.16 -33.38
N ARG A 684 12.04 -2.79 -33.83
CA ARG A 684 10.99 -2.11 -34.57
C ARG A 684 10.43 -0.92 -33.79
N ARG A 685 10.00 -1.12 -32.54
CA ARG A 685 9.50 -0.03 -31.68
C ARG A 685 10.52 1.09 -31.50
N ALA A 686 11.78 0.74 -31.27
CA ALA A 686 12.86 1.71 -31.10
C ALA A 686 13.13 2.55 -32.36
N LEU A 687 13.05 1.94 -33.55
CA LEU A 687 13.27 2.63 -34.83
C LEU A 687 12.03 3.43 -35.29
N GLU A 688 10.82 2.99 -34.94
CA GLU A 688 9.55 3.67 -35.18
C GLU A 688 9.42 4.96 -34.36
N GLN A 689 9.80 4.95 -33.08
CA GLN A 689 9.77 6.12 -32.20
C GLN A 689 10.63 7.30 -32.71
N ILE A 690 11.57 7.04 -33.61
CA ILE A 690 12.57 8.02 -34.09
C ILE A 690 12.35 8.34 -35.59
N GLY A 691 11.29 7.79 -36.22
CA GLY A 691 10.88 8.12 -37.60
C GLY A 691 11.75 7.51 -38.71
N THR A 692 12.47 6.42 -38.44
CA THR A 692 13.41 5.80 -39.39
C THR A 692 12.84 4.65 -40.23
N ILE A 693 11.61 4.22 -39.98
CA ILE A 693 10.90 3.17 -40.73
C ILE A 693 9.47 3.69 -40.98
N GLU A 694 8.99 3.66 -42.23
CA GLU A 694 7.58 3.97 -42.56
C GLU A 694 6.64 2.90 -41.99
N LYS A 695 5.48 3.34 -41.48
CA LYS A 695 4.47 2.51 -40.80
C LYS A 695 3.92 1.37 -41.65
#